data_AF-A0A962PFY7-F1
#
_entry.id   AF-A0A962PFY7-F1
#
_cell.length_a   1.000
_cell.length_b   1.000
_cell.length_c   1.000
_cell.angle_alpha   90.00
_cell.angle_beta   90.00
_cell.angle_gamma   90.00
#
_symmetry.space_group_name_H-M   'P 1'
#
loop_
_entity.id
_entity.type
_entity.pdbx_description
1 polymer ?
#
loop_
_entity_poly.entity_id
_entity_poly.type
_entity_poly.pdbx_seq_one_letter_code
_entity_poly.pdbx_strand_id
1 'polypeptide(L)'
;LVTRHGGTQGVEIRSPAIDLQAVTRIDSPARFSATGWHSRAERFSATLHLPPGWRVLHAAGVDGVQGSWLGEWDLWDIFLLLIMVAATRKLLGFKAAGLALAALLAGYHEPGMPISILALLLLLLPLSAVARGRTRRAVAVAAALTCAALLLALVAFSIDNFRLAIYPSLERHAVGTYQPSSSTGTALARASGMAADFMQASEEGAARAPAVGKQQAAEAAPLVPRDAYLVGEGDRVQTGPGVPNWLWRELQLSASGPVPESAQLSVIYSPPWLTRLWRVLGVLATLLYAGLLIAAVLRNLRAAPPAAATPPGTAGTGTAPGGAPAALLLLGALALGGLGDAAQARDYPPQHLLDELERRLLQAPACAPHCVALDAGVITTGEATLTIGFSAYAAADVLLPLPTPREGWRVSAVQVDGDSAAPLRQQAGALAVLLRRGHHVVRIEGALHGDIASVSLPLPIHNITASGEHWLLSGLVDGRVPSGTLSLRAVSAVRREAGTTLAPDPVEPFFRVERELDIGLQWRVVTRVTRLAPDTGPVAVAVPLLAFERLLSDNIRVIDGRARLQFGDRQREITWESSVAPVSSLQLVAAPGTHYVETWRLRPSALWRVDYEGVPPTRAPPGPGSLQPQWQPWPGESLTLDFTRPQGIGGPTHTVEEASLAYQAGSALRQSLLTLNIKASI
;
A
#
# COMPACT_ATOMS: atom_id res chain seq x y z
N LEU A 1 -8.13 2.58 -13.99
CA LEU A 1 -9.31 2.45 -14.89
C LEU A 1 -9.28 1.09 -15.56
N VAL A 2 -10.44 0.48 -15.79
CA VAL A 2 -10.54 -0.71 -16.66
C VAL A 2 -10.66 -0.22 -18.09
N THR A 3 -9.77 -0.68 -18.97
CA THR A 3 -9.67 -0.25 -20.37
C THR A 3 -9.76 -1.44 -21.31
N ARG A 4 -10.13 -1.18 -22.57
CA ARG A 4 -10.16 -2.21 -23.62
C ARG A 4 -8.89 -2.14 -24.46
N HIS A 5 -8.23 -3.28 -24.64
CA HIS A 5 -7.05 -3.41 -25.51
C HIS A 5 -7.03 -4.79 -26.18
N GLY A 6 -6.77 -4.85 -27.49
CA GLY A 6 -6.65 -6.15 -28.20
C GLY A 6 -7.88 -7.06 -28.08
N GLY A 7 -9.07 -6.49 -27.91
CA GLY A 7 -10.32 -7.24 -27.70
C GLY A 7 -10.57 -7.70 -26.26
N THR A 8 -9.61 -7.54 -25.34
CA THR A 8 -9.75 -7.90 -23.93
C THR A 8 -9.92 -6.65 -23.05
N GLN A 9 -10.39 -6.87 -21.82
CA GLN A 9 -10.55 -5.84 -20.80
C GLN A 9 -9.47 -6.02 -19.74
N GLY A 10 -8.84 -4.94 -19.29
CA GLY A 10 -7.76 -5.03 -18.31
C GLY A 10 -7.41 -3.70 -17.66
N VAL A 11 -6.42 -3.76 -16.77
CA VAL A 11 -5.88 -2.60 -16.08
C VAL A 11 -4.40 -2.50 -16.43
N GLU A 12 -3.94 -1.30 -16.75
CA GLU A 12 -2.53 -1.04 -17.01
C GLU A 12 -1.75 -1.01 -15.68
N ILE A 13 -0.72 -1.84 -15.55
CA ILE A 13 0.07 -1.97 -14.31
C ILE A 13 1.30 -1.04 -14.40
N ARG A 14 1.52 -0.24 -13.35
CA ARG A 14 2.62 0.73 -13.25
C ARG A 14 3.43 0.64 -11.96
N SER A 15 3.09 -0.30 -11.08
CA SER A 15 3.86 -0.63 -9.86
C SER A 15 4.20 -2.13 -9.85
N PRO A 16 5.41 -2.52 -9.41
CA PRO A 16 5.73 -3.93 -9.17
C PRO A 16 4.96 -4.52 -7.98
N ALA A 17 4.61 -3.69 -7.00
CA ALA A 17 3.79 -4.08 -5.85
C ALA A 17 2.35 -3.67 -6.15
N ILE A 18 1.52 -4.64 -6.53
CA ILE A 18 0.08 -4.46 -6.77
C ILE A 18 -0.74 -5.36 -5.87
N ASP A 19 -1.80 -4.79 -5.31
CA ASP A 19 -2.88 -5.50 -4.63
C ASP A 19 -4.15 -5.27 -5.45
N LEU A 20 -4.45 -6.21 -6.35
CA LEU A 20 -5.60 -6.12 -7.25
C LEU A 20 -6.74 -6.99 -6.73
N GLN A 21 -7.89 -6.36 -6.50
CA GLN A 21 -9.14 -7.04 -6.22
C GLN A 21 -10.06 -6.86 -7.44
N ALA A 22 -10.55 -7.97 -7.99
CA ALA A 22 -11.48 -7.97 -9.09
C ALA A 22 -12.75 -8.73 -8.72
N VAL A 23 -13.88 -8.24 -9.22
CA VAL A 23 -15.18 -8.87 -9.06
C VAL A 23 -15.67 -9.30 -10.42
N THR A 24 -15.99 -10.58 -10.56
CA THR A 24 -16.49 -11.17 -11.80
C THR A 24 -17.84 -11.83 -11.57
N ARG A 25 -18.67 -11.83 -12.61
CA ARG A 25 -19.91 -12.61 -12.66
C ARG A 25 -19.76 -13.66 -13.75
N ILE A 26 -20.01 -14.91 -13.40
CA ILE A 26 -19.93 -16.06 -14.30
C ILE A 26 -21.33 -16.67 -14.44
N ASP A 27 -21.70 -17.07 -15.65
CA ASP A 27 -23.02 -17.66 -15.92
C ASP A 27 -23.11 -19.12 -15.44
N SER A 28 -21.99 -19.86 -15.50
CA SER A 28 -21.92 -21.27 -15.09
C SER A 28 -21.39 -21.40 -13.67
N PRO A 29 -22.19 -21.86 -12.70
CA PRO A 29 -21.71 -22.11 -11.34
C PRO A 29 -20.86 -23.39 -11.25
N ALA A 30 -20.99 -24.31 -12.22
CA ALA A 30 -20.39 -25.64 -12.13
C ALA A 30 -18.98 -25.74 -12.71
N ARG A 31 -18.61 -24.87 -13.65
CA ARG A 31 -17.26 -24.86 -14.26
C ARG A 31 -16.79 -23.44 -14.47
N PHE A 32 -15.64 -23.10 -13.91
CA PHE A 32 -15.06 -21.77 -14.00
C PHE A 32 -13.52 -21.80 -13.92
N SER A 33 -12.86 -20.73 -14.36
CA SER A 33 -11.40 -20.61 -14.32
C SER A 33 -10.91 -20.60 -12.86
N ALA A 34 -9.81 -21.31 -12.59
CA ALA A 34 -9.18 -21.30 -11.27
C ALA A 34 -8.49 -19.96 -10.99
N THR A 35 -7.76 -19.40 -11.96
CA THR A 35 -7.00 -18.17 -11.77
C THR A 35 -7.88 -16.92 -11.88
N GLY A 36 -8.91 -16.95 -12.74
CA GLY A 36 -9.73 -15.78 -13.06
C GLY A 36 -8.99 -14.70 -13.88
N TRP A 37 -7.72 -14.94 -14.20
CA TRP A 37 -6.84 -14.03 -14.93
C TRP A 37 -6.08 -14.77 -16.03
N HIS A 38 -5.69 -14.04 -17.08
CA HIS A 38 -4.81 -14.52 -18.15
C HIS A 38 -3.34 -14.61 -17.70
N SER A 39 -3.11 -15.25 -16.55
CA SER A 39 -1.80 -15.41 -15.93
C SER A 39 -1.79 -16.64 -15.03
N ARG A 40 -0.64 -17.32 -14.95
CA ARG A 40 -0.44 -18.39 -13.96
C ARG A 40 -0.48 -17.84 -12.53
N ALA A 41 -0.97 -18.63 -11.59
CA ALA A 41 -0.90 -18.32 -10.16
C ALA A 41 0.13 -19.22 -9.47
N GLU A 42 1.02 -18.67 -8.65
CA GLU A 42 1.99 -19.48 -7.88
C GLU A 42 1.34 -20.15 -6.66
N ARG A 43 0.36 -19.48 -6.07
CA ARG A 43 -0.47 -19.98 -4.96
C ARG A 43 -1.93 -19.71 -5.28
N PHE A 44 -2.79 -20.64 -4.92
CA PHE A 44 -4.22 -20.52 -5.12
C PHE A 44 -4.97 -20.95 -3.86
N SER A 45 -5.87 -20.08 -3.40
CA SER A 45 -6.89 -20.38 -2.41
C SER A 45 -8.19 -19.70 -2.80
N ALA A 46 -9.31 -20.38 -2.62
CA ALA A 46 -10.63 -19.84 -2.86
C ALA A 46 -11.62 -20.36 -1.82
N THR A 47 -12.55 -19.51 -1.42
CA THR A 47 -13.67 -19.86 -0.56
C THR A 47 -14.95 -19.68 -1.35
N LEU A 48 -15.71 -20.76 -1.50
CA LEU A 48 -17.01 -20.75 -2.16
C LEU A 48 -18.11 -20.71 -1.11
N HIS A 49 -18.88 -19.63 -1.09
CA HIS A 49 -20.04 -19.46 -0.21
C HIS A 49 -21.31 -19.99 -0.90
N LEU A 50 -22.02 -20.88 -0.22
CA LEU A 50 -23.20 -21.58 -0.73
C LEU A 50 -24.47 -21.05 -0.06
N PRO A 51 -25.54 -20.76 -0.81
CA PRO A 51 -26.80 -20.32 -0.22
C PRO A 51 -27.48 -21.44 0.58
N PRO A 52 -28.43 -21.11 1.47
CA PRO A 52 -29.10 -22.10 2.31
C PRO A 52 -29.70 -23.28 1.51
N GLY A 53 -29.48 -24.51 2.01
CA GLY A 53 -29.97 -25.74 1.39
C GLY A 53 -29.14 -26.29 0.22
N TRP A 54 -28.16 -25.55 -0.26
CA TRP A 54 -27.18 -26.06 -1.22
C TRP A 54 -26.05 -26.79 -0.49
N ARG A 55 -25.59 -27.89 -1.09
CA ARG A 55 -24.45 -28.67 -0.60
C ARG A 55 -23.54 -28.99 -1.76
N VAL A 56 -22.23 -29.02 -1.54
CA VAL A 56 -21.26 -29.49 -2.54
C VAL A 56 -21.01 -30.97 -2.30
N LEU A 57 -21.23 -31.79 -3.33
CA LEU A 57 -20.96 -33.23 -3.27
C LEU A 57 -19.47 -33.49 -3.49
N HIS A 58 -18.90 -32.82 -4.49
CA HIS A 58 -17.51 -32.97 -4.88
C HIS A 58 -17.02 -31.70 -5.62
N ALA A 59 -15.74 -31.39 -5.48
CA ALA A 59 -15.06 -30.38 -6.28
C ALA A 59 -13.74 -30.95 -6.80
N ALA A 60 -13.37 -30.57 -8.02
CA ALA A 60 -12.15 -31.00 -8.68
C ALA A 60 -11.46 -29.83 -9.40
N GLY A 61 -10.20 -30.02 -9.76
CA GLY A 61 -9.34 -29.00 -10.38
C GLY A 61 -8.29 -28.40 -9.43
N VAL A 62 -8.29 -28.81 -8.15
CA VAL A 62 -7.33 -28.42 -7.11
C VAL A 62 -6.97 -29.61 -6.22
N ASP A 63 -5.87 -29.50 -5.47
CA ASP A 63 -5.37 -30.56 -4.58
C ASP A 63 -6.12 -30.62 -3.24
N GLY A 64 -6.48 -29.45 -2.70
CA GLY A 64 -7.12 -29.31 -1.39
C GLY A 64 -8.59 -28.91 -1.52
N VAL A 65 -9.49 -29.76 -1.00
CA VAL A 65 -10.93 -29.49 -0.97
C VAL A 65 -11.47 -29.80 0.43
N GLN A 66 -11.98 -28.79 1.13
CA GLN A 66 -12.59 -28.94 2.45
C GLN A 66 -14.03 -28.42 2.45
N GLY A 67 -14.95 -29.14 3.10
CA GLY A 67 -16.37 -28.79 3.17
C GLY A 67 -17.25 -29.38 2.06
N SER A 68 -16.73 -30.33 1.28
CA SER A 68 -17.54 -31.15 0.38
C SER A 68 -18.02 -32.42 1.08
N TRP A 69 -19.20 -32.93 0.71
CA TRP A 69 -19.73 -34.17 1.31
C TRP A 69 -18.77 -35.36 1.16
N LEU A 70 -18.11 -35.49 0.00
CA LEU A 70 -17.14 -36.56 -0.21
C LEU A 70 -15.87 -36.37 0.65
N GLY A 71 -15.44 -35.11 0.82
CA GLY A 71 -14.27 -34.77 1.65
C GLY A 71 -14.52 -34.80 3.15
N GLU A 72 -15.78 -34.91 3.60
CA GLU A 72 -16.12 -35.12 5.02
C GLU A 72 -15.84 -36.55 5.51
N TRP A 73 -15.74 -37.53 4.60
CA TRP A 73 -15.46 -38.92 4.97
C TRP A 73 -13.98 -39.14 5.29
N ASP A 74 -13.68 -39.50 6.54
CA ASP A 74 -12.36 -39.99 6.93
C ASP A 74 -12.28 -41.53 6.83
N LEU A 75 -11.06 -42.07 6.88
CA LEU A 75 -10.79 -43.51 6.93
C LEU A 75 -11.54 -44.19 8.07
N TRP A 76 -11.62 -43.53 9.24
CA TRP A 76 -12.36 -44.05 10.39
C TRP A 76 -13.86 -44.17 10.12
N ASP A 77 -14.45 -43.20 9.41
CA ASP A 77 -15.88 -43.19 9.10
C ASP A 77 -16.26 -44.32 8.15
N ILE A 78 -15.45 -44.50 7.12
CA ILE A 78 -15.61 -45.60 6.16
C ILE A 78 -15.45 -46.94 6.88
N PHE A 79 -14.44 -47.08 7.73
CA PHE A 79 -14.21 -48.30 8.50
C PHE A 79 -15.38 -48.64 9.43
N LEU A 80 -15.88 -47.66 10.18
CA LEU A 80 -17.00 -47.83 11.11
C LEU A 80 -18.29 -48.17 10.36
N LEU A 81 -18.57 -47.49 9.23
CA LEU A 81 -19.70 -47.81 8.35
C LEU A 81 -19.61 -49.26 7.86
N LEU A 82 -18.46 -49.68 7.33
CA LEU A 82 -18.27 -51.03 6.81
C LEU A 82 -18.42 -52.09 7.91
N ILE A 83 -17.89 -51.87 9.11
CA ILE A 83 -18.07 -52.78 10.26
C ILE A 83 -19.53 -52.89 10.64
N MET A 84 -20.25 -51.78 10.78
CA MET A 84 -21.66 -51.82 11.17
C MET A 84 -22.50 -52.53 10.10
N VAL A 85 -22.25 -52.28 8.82
CA VAL A 85 -22.94 -52.97 7.72
C VAL A 85 -22.60 -54.46 7.71
N ALA A 86 -21.34 -54.84 7.89
CA ALA A 86 -20.91 -56.24 7.94
C ALA A 86 -21.47 -56.99 9.15
N ALA A 87 -21.47 -56.36 10.33
CA ALA A 87 -22.07 -56.90 11.55
C ALA A 87 -23.58 -57.08 11.37
N THR A 88 -24.27 -56.09 10.80
CA THR A 88 -25.70 -56.19 10.46
C THR A 88 -25.97 -57.32 9.48
N ARG A 89 -25.13 -57.48 8.44
CA ARG A 89 -25.24 -58.58 7.48
C ARG A 89 -25.13 -59.95 8.16
N LYS A 90 -24.18 -60.10 9.08
CA LYS A 90 -23.95 -61.35 9.82
C LYS A 90 -25.08 -61.65 10.80
N LEU A 91 -25.66 -60.63 11.44
CA LEU A 91 -26.66 -60.80 12.50
C LEU A 91 -28.12 -60.82 12.00
N LEU A 92 -28.46 -60.05 10.95
CA LEU A 92 -29.83 -59.87 10.46
C LEU A 92 -29.99 -60.14 8.95
N GLY A 93 -28.92 -60.47 8.24
CA GLY A 93 -28.95 -60.85 6.82
C GLY A 93 -28.76 -59.69 5.82
N PHE A 94 -28.75 -60.02 4.53
CA PHE A 94 -28.40 -59.08 3.45
C PHE A 94 -29.35 -57.88 3.31
N LYS A 95 -30.68 -58.09 3.47
CA LYS A 95 -31.66 -57.01 3.34
C LYS A 95 -31.48 -55.93 4.43
N ALA A 96 -31.23 -56.36 5.66
CA ALA A 96 -30.95 -55.47 6.79
C ALA A 96 -29.63 -54.72 6.59
N ALA A 97 -28.61 -55.37 6.04
CA ALA A 97 -27.33 -54.73 5.71
C ALA A 97 -27.47 -53.65 4.63
N GLY A 98 -28.27 -53.89 3.58
CA GLY A 98 -28.56 -52.89 2.55
C GLY A 98 -29.28 -51.67 3.13
N LEU A 99 -30.23 -51.88 4.04
CA LEU A 99 -30.89 -50.79 4.76
C LEU A 99 -29.92 -50.03 5.69
N ALA A 100 -29.06 -50.74 6.42
CA ALA A 100 -28.03 -50.12 7.26
C ALA A 100 -27.09 -49.26 6.43
N LEU A 101 -26.65 -49.75 5.26
CA LEU A 101 -25.81 -49.00 4.34
C LEU A 101 -26.51 -47.73 3.86
N ALA A 102 -27.77 -47.81 3.45
CA ALA A 102 -28.54 -46.64 3.02
C ALA A 102 -28.73 -45.62 4.16
N ALA A 103 -29.08 -46.09 5.37
CA ALA A 103 -29.28 -45.26 6.55
C ALA A 103 -27.99 -44.54 6.98
N LEU A 104 -26.86 -45.26 6.99
CA LEU A 104 -25.58 -44.69 7.35
C LEU A 104 -25.07 -43.74 6.27
N LEU A 105 -25.05 -44.14 5.00
CA LEU A 105 -24.52 -43.29 3.93
C LEU A 105 -25.31 -41.98 3.78
N ALA A 106 -26.63 -42.02 4.01
CA ALA A 106 -27.47 -40.82 3.99
C ALA A 106 -27.35 -39.98 5.27
N GLY A 107 -27.26 -40.61 6.45
CA GLY A 107 -27.36 -39.95 7.75
C GLY A 107 -26.05 -39.65 8.47
N TYR A 108 -24.92 -40.24 8.07
CA TYR A 108 -23.67 -40.24 8.86
C TYR A 108 -23.20 -38.82 9.24
N HIS A 109 -23.13 -37.91 8.26
CA HIS A 109 -22.70 -36.52 8.47
C HIS A 109 -23.88 -35.56 8.76
N GLU A 110 -25.09 -36.08 8.99
CA GLU A 110 -26.24 -35.24 9.32
C GLU A 110 -26.29 -34.93 10.82
N PRO A 111 -26.74 -33.73 11.20
CA PRO A 111 -26.76 -33.31 12.59
C PRO A 111 -27.63 -34.23 13.44
N GLY A 112 -27.09 -34.67 14.57
CA GLY A 112 -27.81 -35.49 15.55
C GLY A 112 -27.89 -36.99 15.24
N MET A 113 -27.21 -37.49 14.19
CA MET A 113 -27.24 -38.92 13.84
C MET A 113 -26.71 -39.79 15.00
N PRO A 114 -27.50 -40.72 15.57
CA PRO A 114 -27.12 -41.47 16.77
C PRO A 114 -26.22 -42.68 16.46
N ILE A 115 -25.09 -42.46 15.76
CA ILE A 115 -24.19 -43.53 15.27
C ILE A 115 -23.67 -44.39 16.42
N SER A 116 -23.20 -43.75 17.51
CA SER A 116 -22.65 -44.46 18.68
C SER A 116 -23.70 -45.34 19.37
N ILE A 117 -24.94 -44.86 19.48
CA ILE A 117 -26.05 -45.61 20.10
C ILE A 117 -26.48 -46.76 19.18
N LEU A 118 -26.51 -46.55 17.86
CA LEU A 118 -26.76 -47.61 16.88
C LEU A 118 -25.68 -48.69 16.94
N ALA A 119 -24.40 -48.31 17.02
CA ALA A 119 -23.28 -49.23 17.16
C ALA A 119 -23.35 -50.02 18.46
N LEU A 120 -23.66 -49.35 19.58
CA LEU A 120 -23.84 -49.99 20.89
C LEU A 120 -25.00 -50.99 20.88
N LEU A 121 -26.14 -50.62 20.29
CA LEU A 121 -27.28 -51.52 20.18
C LEU A 121 -26.96 -52.74 19.30
N LEU A 122 -26.22 -52.53 18.20
CA LEU A 122 -25.73 -53.60 17.35
C LEU A 122 -24.76 -54.54 18.06
N LEU A 123 -23.91 -54.02 18.96
CA LEU A 123 -23.02 -54.81 19.82
C LEU A 123 -23.81 -55.62 20.88
N LEU A 124 -24.84 -55.02 21.47
CA LEU A 124 -25.70 -55.67 22.47
C LEU A 124 -26.59 -56.77 21.87
N LEU A 125 -26.87 -56.72 20.57
CA LEU A 125 -27.71 -57.70 19.89
C LEU A 125 -27.21 -59.15 20.02
N PRO A 126 -25.96 -59.52 19.68
CA PRO A 126 -25.47 -60.89 19.91
C PRO A 126 -25.36 -61.24 21.40
N LEU A 127 -24.98 -60.28 22.26
CA LEU A 127 -24.92 -60.48 23.72
C LEU A 127 -26.30 -60.84 24.29
N SER A 128 -27.36 -60.22 23.78
CA SER A 128 -28.74 -60.52 24.19
C SER A 128 -29.19 -61.94 23.82
N ALA A 129 -28.57 -62.56 22.82
CA ALA A 129 -28.82 -63.95 22.43
C ALA A 129 -28.01 -64.97 23.25
N VAL A 130 -26.84 -64.59 23.78
CA VAL A 130 -25.89 -65.51 24.45
C VAL A 130 -25.97 -65.44 25.98
N ALA A 131 -26.28 -64.28 26.57
CA ALA A 131 -26.21 -64.07 28.01
C ALA A 131 -27.22 -64.93 28.83
N ARG A 132 -26.79 -65.44 29.99
CA ARG A 132 -27.60 -66.30 30.90
C ARG A 132 -27.52 -65.82 32.35
N GLY A 133 -28.56 -66.08 33.17
CA GLY A 133 -28.55 -65.75 34.60
C GLY A 133 -28.50 -64.25 34.92
N ARG A 134 -27.65 -63.83 35.88
CA ARG A 134 -27.50 -62.42 36.29
C ARG A 134 -26.97 -61.52 35.18
N THR A 135 -26.10 -62.02 34.29
CA THR A 135 -25.57 -61.25 33.16
C THR A 135 -26.64 -60.97 32.11
N ARG A 136 -27.63 -61.86 31.92
CA ARG A 136 -28.80 -61.60 31.07
C ARG A 136 -29.61 -60.41 31.58
N ARG A 137 -29.81 -60.29 32.89
CA ARG A 137 -30.51 -59.12 33.47
C ARG A 137 -29.73 -57.82 33.22
N ALA A 138 -28.41 -57.84 33.39
CA ALA A 138 -27.56 -56.68 33.11
C ALA A 138 -27.62 -56.28 31.61
N VAL A 139 -27.49 -57.25 30.69
CA VAL A 139 -27.60 -57.00 29.24
C VAL A 139 -29.00 -56.52 28.86
N ALA A 140 -30.06 -57.06 29.48
CA ALA A 140 -31.43 -56.61 29.23
C ALA A 140 -31.67 -55.17 29.68
N VAL A 141 -31.16 -54.79 30.86
CA VAL A 141 -31.24 -53.40 31.36
C VAL A 141 -30.42 -52.47 30.46
N ALA A 142 -29.19 -52.84 30.12
CA ALA A 142 -28.34 -52.06 29.21
C ALA A 142 -29.00 -51.90 27.84
N ALA A 143 -29.58 -52.96 27.27
CA ALA A 143 -30.29 -52.93 26.00
C ALA A 143 -31.56 -52.07 26.06
N ALA A 144 -32.33 -52.15 27.16
CA ALA A 144 -33.53 -51.33 27.36
C ALA A 144 -33.18 -49.83 27.47
N LEU A 145 -32.16 -49.50 28.26
CA LEU A 145 -31.63 -48.13 28.38
C LEU A 145 -31.10 -47.62 27.04
N THR A 146 -30.36 -48.46 26.30
CA THR A 146 -29.85 -48.10 24.97
C THR A 146 -30.98 -47.91 23.96
N CYS A 147 -32.04 -48.72 23.99
CA CYS A 147 -33.22 -48.54 23.16
C CYS A 147 -33.97 -47.24 23.52
N ALA A 148 -34.14 -46.93 24.80
CA ALA A 148 -34.77 -45.69 25.24
C ALA A 148 -33.96 -44.46 24.82
N ALA A 149 -32.64 -44.49 25.02
CA ALA A 149 -31.73 -43.46 24.55
C ALA A 149 -31.76 -43.31 23.02
N LEU A 150 -31.80 -44.43 22.29
CA LEU A 150 -31.91 -44.42 20.83
C LEU A 150 -33.21 -43.79 20.36
N LEU A 151 -34.35 -44.11 20.99
CA LEU A 151 -35.64 -43.51 20.64
C LEU A 151 -35.64 -41.99 20.87
N LEU A 152 -35.11 -41.53 22.01
CA LEU A 152 -34.96 -40.09 22.27
C LEU A 152 -34.07 -39.41 21.24
N ALA A 153 -32.92 -40.02 20.93
CA ALA A 153 -31.99 -39.49 19.93
C ALA A 153 -32.59 -39.49 18.52
N LEU A 154 -33.39 -40.51 18.15
CA LEU A 154 -34.10 -40.55 16.86
C LEU A 154 -35.16 -39.46 16.74
N VAL A 155 -35.86 -39.14 17.84
CA VAL A 155 -36.81 -38.02 17.85
C VAL A 155 -36.07 -36.71 17.62
N ALA A 156 -34.98 -36.46 18.34
CA ALA A 156 -34.15 -35.26 18.15
C ALA A 156 -33.60 -35.18 16.71
N PHE A 157 -32.98 -36.26 16.22
CA PHE A 157 -32.48 -36.38 14.86
C PHE A 157 -33.55 -36.10 13.79
N SER A 158 -34.75 -36.63 13.98
CA SER A 158 -35.88 -36.44 13.06
C SER A 158 -36.35 -35.00 13.06
N ILE A 159 -36.52 -34.39 14.24
CA ILE A 159 -36.96 -32.99 14.37
C ILE A 159 -35.96 -32.08 13.67
N ASP A 160 -34.66 -32.24 13.92
CA ASP A 160 -33.62 -31.42 13.30
C ASP A 160 -33.62 -31.58 11.78
N ASN A 161 -33.60 -32.82 11.27
CA ASN A 161 -33.51 -33.04 9.82
C ASN A 161 -34.79 -32.69 9.07
N PHE A 162 -35.98 -32.91 9.62
CA PHE A 162 -37.23 -32.45 9.01
C PHE A 162 -37.34 -30.92 9.04
N ARG A 163 -36.95 -30.28 10.15
CA ARG A 163 -36.91 -28.82 10.24
C ARG A 163 -35.99 -28.22 9.18
N LEU A 164 -34.80 -28.79 8.99
CA LEU A 164 -33.85 -28.36 7.96
C LEU A 164 -34.30 -28.71 6.53
N ALA A 165 -35.07 -29.79 6.35
CA ALA A 165 -35.66 -30.11 5.06
C ALA A 165 -36.76 -29.08 4.67
N ILE A 166 -37.59 -28.64 5.61
CA ILE A 166 -38.63 -27.64 5.32
C ILE A 166 -38.02 -26.24 5.22
N TYR A 167 -37.15 -25.88 6.18
CA TYR A 167 -36.53 -24.57 6.32
C TYR A 167 -35.00 -24.65 6.32
N PRO A 168 -34.35 -24.77 5.14
CA PRO A 168 -32.89 -24.82 5.05
C PRO A 168 -32.20 -23.56 5.59
N SER A 169 -32.91 -22.43 5.66
CA SER A 169 -32.43 -21.18 6.28
C SER A 169 -32.22 -21.28 7.79
N LEU A 170 -32.57 -22.40 8.43
CA LEU A 170 -32.35 -22.66 9.86
C LEU A 170 -31.09 -23.50 10.12
N GLU A 171 -30.30 -23.84 9.09
CA GLU A 171 -29.01 -24.55 9.26
C GLU A 171 -28.01 -23.76 10.13
N ARG A 172 -28.13 -22.43 10.21
CA ARG A 172 -27.39 -21.56 11.14
C ARG A 172 -28.35 -20.62 11.87
N HIS A 173 -27.93 -20.19 13.05
CA HIS A 173 -28.71 -19.29 13.92
C HIS A 173 -28.68 -17.83 13.44
N ALA A 174 -27.68 -17.44 12.65
CA ALA A 174 -27.56 -16.14 12.03
C ALA A 174 -26.86 -16.25 10.67
N VAL A 175 -27.20 -15.35 9.75
CA VAL A 175 -26.44 -15.14 8.52
C VAL A 175 -25.20 -14.35 8.90
N GLY A 176 -24.02 -14.88 8.63
CA GLY A 176 -22.78 -14.11 8.82
C GLY A 176 -22.68 -13.02 7.75
N THR A 177 -21.93 -11.95 8.03
CA THR A 177 -21.64 -10.92 7.04
C THR A 177 -20.17 -10.97 6.65
N TYR A 178 -19.91 -11.10 5.35
CA TYR A 178 -18.60 -10.94 4.76
C TYR A 178 -18.37 -9.45 4.54
N GLN A 179 -17.47 -8.87 5.31
CA GLN A 179 -17.00 -7.53 5.05
C GLN A 179 -15.69 -7.66 4.26
N PRO A 180 -15.69 -7.38 2.94
CA PRO A 180 -14.44 -7.40 2.19
C PRO A 180 -13.48 -6.42 2.87
N SER A 181 -12.27 -6.88 3.19
CA SER A 181 -11.21 -6.01 3.68
C SER A 181 -10.80 -5.06 2.56
N SER A 182 -11.55 -3.98 2.38
CA SER A 182 -11.17 -2.90 1.49
C SER A 182 -10.00 -2.17 2.14
N SER A 183 -8.79 -2.46 1.67
CA SER A 183 -7.58 -1.71 2.01
C SER A 183 -7.74 -0.22 1.68
N THR A 184 -8.69 0.13 0.80
CA THR A 184 -9.12 1.49 0.51
C THR A 184 -9.66 2.22 1.73
N GLY A 185 -10.42 1.56 2.63
CA GLY A 185 -10.90 2.19 3.86
C GLY A 185 -9.77 2.53 4.82
N THR A 186 -8.75 1.66 4.90
CA THR A 186 -7.55 1.86 5.73
C THR A 186 -6.59 2.88 5.11
N ALA A 187 -6.48 2.92 3.78
CA ALA A 187 -5.67 3.89 3.05
C ALA A 187 -6.28 5.29 3.09
N LEU A 188 -7.61 5.43 2.96
CA LEU A 188 -8.31 6.70 3.13
C LEU A 188 -8.18 7.19 4.58
N ALA A 189 -8.37 6.29 5.56
CA ALA A 189 -8.18 6.61 6.99
C ALA A 189 -6.73 7.00 7.30
N ARG A 190 -5.73 6.31 6.73
CA ARG A 190 -4.32 6.69 6.82
C ARG A 190 -4.01 8.00 6.11
N ALA A 191 -4.59 8.26 4.94
CA ALA A 191 -4.38 9.50 4.21
C ALA A 191 -4.98 10.69 4.96
N SER A 192 -6.16 10.54 5.56
CA SER A 192 -6.74 11.54 6.46
C SER A 192 -5.93 11.69 7.76
N GLY A 193 -5.38 10.60 8.30
CA GLY A 193 -4.48 10.65 9.45
C GLY A 193 -3.15 11.34 9.14
N MET A 194 -2.55 11.05 7.98
CA MET A 194 -1.32 11.69 7.50
C MET A 194 -1.55 13.15 7.10
N ALA A 195 -2.72 13.50 6.57
CA ALA A 195 -3.09 14.90 6.30
C ALA A 195 -3.30 15.68 7.62
N ALA A 196 -3.91 15.05 8.63
CA ALA A 196 -4.01 15.61 9.96
C ALA A 196 -2.63 15.78 10.61
N ASP A 197 -1.78 14.74 10.58
CA ASP A 197 -0.40 14.78 11.09
C ASP A 197 0.47 15.79 10.32
N PHE A 198 0.29 15.96 9.00
CA PHE A 198 1.01 16.95 8.21
C PHE A 198 0.58 18.38 8.55
N MET A 199 -0.72 18.63 8.77
CA MET A 199 -1.20 19.93 9.24
C MET A 199 -0.64 20.22 10.64
N GLN A 200 -0.67 19.24 11.54
CA GLN A 200 -0.15 19.36 12.91
C GLN A 200 1.38 19.54 12.96
N ALA A 201 2.12 18.84 12.08
CA ALA A 201 3.57 18.99 11.94
C ALA A 201 3.96 20.30 11.25
N SER A 202 3.12 20.86 10.36
CA SER A 202 3.35 22.21 9.81
C SER A 202 3.13 23.29 10.87
N GLU A 203 2.18 23.09 11.78
CA GLU A 203 1.93 23.98 12.91
C GLU A 203 3.01 23.87 14.00
N GLU A 204 3.50 22.67 14.31
CA GLU A 204 4.59 22.45 15.28
C GLU A 204 5.98 22.81 14.72
N GLY A 205 6.22 22.60 13.42
CA GLY A 205 7.47 22.96 12.74
C GLY A 205 7.63 24.48 12.56
N ALA A 206 6.52 25.22 12.46
CA ALA A 206 6.52 26.68 12.51
C ALA A 206 6.80 27.22 13.92
N ALA A 207 6.57 26.42 14.97
CA ALA A 207 6.69 26.85 16.37
C ALA A 207 8.04 26.52 17.04
N ARG A 208 8.93 25.76 16.38
CA ARG A 208 10.27 25.43 16.92
C ARG A 208 11.36 25.50 15.86
N ALA A 209 11.95 26.68 15.71
CA ALA A 209 13.28 26.84 15.13
C ALA A 209 14.18 27.64 16.07
N PRO A 210 15.12 27.02 16.81
CA PRO A 210 16.28 27.73 17.33
C PRO A 210 17.30 27.91 16.19
N ALA A 211 17.68 29.16 15.96
CA ALA A 211 18.74 29.52 15.02
C ALA A 211 20.11 29.13 15.59
N VAL A 212 20.63 27.96 15.19
CA VAL A 212 22.06 27.64 15.28
C VAL A 212 22.52 27.07 13.95
N GLY A 213 23.46 27.76 13.33
CA GLY A 213 24.03 27.42 12.03
C GLY A 213 24.70 26.04 12.03
N LYS A 214 24.02 25.08 11.43
CA LYS A 214 24.66 24.01 10.68
C LYS A 214 24.25 24.18 9.23
N GLN A 215 25.24 24.15 8.34
CA GLN A 215 25.04 24.07 6.90
C GLN A 215 24.18 22.83 6.61
N GLN A 216 22.87 23.03 6.52
CA GLN A 216 22.03 22.10 5.79
C GLN A 216 22.40 22.30 4.32
N ALA A 217 23.19 21.35 3.81
CA ALA A 217 23.12 21.00 2.40
C ALA A 217 21.62 20.98 2.05
N ALA A 218 21.24 21.70 0.99
CA ALA A 218 19.86 21.73 0.51
C ALA A 218 19.38 20.28 0.43
N GLU A 219 18.60 19.89 1.44
CA GLU A 219 18.07 18.55 1.55
C GLU A 219 17.16 18.43 0.35
N ALA A 220 17.52 17.53 -0.58
CA ALA A 220 16.79 17.32 -1.81
C ALA A 220 15.31 17.20 -1.44
N ALA A 221 14.49 18.08 -2.02
CA ALA A 221 13.05 18.09 -1.75
C ALA A 221 12.55 16.64 -1.77
N PRO A 222 11.82 16.18 -0.73
CA PRO A 222 11.39 14.81 -0.66
C PRO A 222 10.68 14.46 -1.97
N LEU A 223 11.15 13.40 -2.64
CA LEU A 223 10.53 12.86 -3.84
C LEU A 223 9.12 12.42 -3.46
N VAL A 224 8.15 13.34 -3.55
CA VAL A 224 6.73 13.00 -3.40
C VAL A 224 6.44 11.94 -4.45
N PRO A 225 6.06 10.71 -4.04
CA PRO A 225 5.70 9.67 -4.99
C PRO A 225 4.53 10.20 -5.83
N ARG A 226 4.79 10.52 -7.11
CA ARG A 226 3.73 10.90 -8.03
C ARG A 226 2.91 9.66 -8.34
N ASP A 227 1.60 9.73 -8.09
CA ASP A 227 0.68 8.61 -8.35
C ASP A 227 0.61 8.32 -9.85
N ALA A 228 1.00 7.10 -10.23
CA ALA A 228 0.91 6.65 -11.62
C ALA A 228 -0.54 6.32 -12.03
N TYR A 229 -1.46 6.12 -11.08
CA TYR A 229 -2.84 5.70 -11.34
C TYR A 229 -3.80 6.91 -11.35
N LEU A 230 -3.59 7.80 -12.31
CA LEU A 230 -4.40 9.00 -12.49
C LEU A 230 -5.77 8.67 -13.12
N VAL A 231 -6.76 9.53 -12.86
CA VAL A 231 -8.09 9.52 -13.48
C VAL A 231 -8.34 10.89 -14.08
N GLY A 232 -8.69 10.97 -15.36
CA GLY A 232 -9.02 12.23 -16.03
C GLY A 232 -10.49 12.63 -15.86
N GLU A 233 -10.81 13.89 -16.15
CA GLU A 233 -12.18 14.44 -15.98
C GLU A 233 -13.26 13.71 -16.81
N GLY A 234 -12.88 13.13 -17.96
CA GLY A 234 -13.80 12.36 -18.80
C GLY A 234 -13.86 10.86 -18.48
N ASP A 235 -13.04 10.39 -17.54
CA ASP A 235 -12.93 8.97 -17.23
C ASP A 235 -13.97 8.56 -16.19
N ARG A 236 -14.95 7.74 -16.58
CA ARG A 236 -15.94 7.20 -15.65
C ARG A 236 -15.35 6.01 -14.90
N VAL A 237 -15.10 6.19 -13.61
CA VAL A 237 -14.73 5.08 -12.73
C VAL A 237 -15.95 4.20 -12.53
N GLN A 238 -15.81 2.88 -12.63
CA GLN A 238 -16.94 1.97 -12.41
C GLN A 238 -17.01 1.58 -10.94
N THR A 239 -18.21 1.53 -10.38
CA THR A 239 -18.43 1.06 -9.00
C THR A 239 -18.43 -0.47 -8.88
N GLY A 240 -18.50 -1.18 -10.02
CA GLY A 240 -18.57 -2.64 -10.10
C GLY A 240 -19.96 -3.19 -9.74
N PRO A 241 -20.21 -4.50 -9.86
CA PRO A 241 -21.49 -5.08 -9.43
C PRO A 241 -21.58 -5.15 -7.91
N GLY A 242 -22.79 -5.12 -7.36
CA GLY A 242 -23.03 -5.36 -5.93
C GLY A 242 -22.67 -6.80 -5.59
N VAL A 243 -21.77 -6.99 -4.63
CA VAL A 243 -21.31 -8.32 -4.19
C VAL A 243 -22.16 -8.74 -3.00
N PRO A 244 -22.77 -9.94 -3.02
CA PRO A 244 -23.47 -10.45 -1.86
C PRO A 244 -22.50 -10.60 -0.68
N ASN A 245 -22.88 -10.05 0.46
CA ASN A 245 -22.08 -10.05 1.69
C ASN A 245 -22.56 -11.10 2.70
N TRP A 246 -23.43 -12.05 2.33
CA TRP A 246 -23.90 -13.07 3.26
C TRP A 246 -22.91 -14.24 3.33
N LEU A 247 -22.77 -14.82 4.53
CA LEU A 247 -21.98 -16.02 4.81
C LEU A 247 -22.88 -17.13 5.32
N TRP A 248 -22.78 -18.29 4.68
CA TRP A 248 -23.49 -19.51 5.09
C TRP A 248 -22.52 -20.70 5.01
N ARG A 249 -22.84 -21.77 4.27
CA ARG A 249 -21.91 -22.91 4.14
C ARG A 249 -20.75 -22.55 3.22
N GLU A 250 -19.55 -22.93 3.61
CA GLU A 250 -18.31 -22.60 2.89
C GLU A 250 -17.64 -23.87 2.41
N LEU A 251 -17.07 -23.78 1.21
CA LEU A 251 -16.18 -24.79 0.65
C LEU A 251 -14.83 -24.11 0.42
N GLN A 252 -13.78 -24.63 1.04
CA GLN A 252 -12.42 -24.13 0.84
C GLN A 252 -11.72 -24.97 -0.21
N LEU A 253 -11.14 -24.28 -1.19
CA LEU A 253 -10.37 -24.84 -2.29
C LEU A 253 -8.95 -24.29 -2.20
N SER A 254 -7.94 -25.14 -2.31
CA SER A 254 -6.54 -24.72 -2.30
C SER A 254 -5.69 -25.59 -3.22
N ALA A 255 -4.68 -24.98 -3.85
CA ALA A 255 -3.68 -25.72 -4.62
C ALA A 255 -2.32 -25.61 -3.93
N SER A 256 -1.61 -26.74 -3.88
CA SER A 256 -0.29 -26.81 -3.25
C SER A 256 0.83 -26.44 -4.22
N GLY A 257 0.54 -26.44 -5.51
CA GLY A 257 1.48 -26.06 -6.59
C GLY A 257 0.97 -24.91 -7.47
N PRO A 258 1.81 -24.47 -8.43
CA PRO A 258 1.43 -23.45 -9.40
C PRO A 258 0.24 -23.89 -10.26
N VAL A 259 -0.72 -22.98 -10.44
CA VAL A 259 -1.93 -23.19 -11.24
C VAL A 259 -1.75 -22.53 -12.61
N PRO A 260 -1.83 -23.28 -13.72
CA PRO A 260 -1.70 -22.70 -15.06
C PRO A 260 -2.91 -21.84 -15.41
N GLU A 261 -2.73 -20.92 -16.35
CA GLU A 261 -3.81 -20.04 -16.86
C GLU A 261 -5.04 -20.84 -17.35
N SER A 262 -4.83 -22.02 -17.95
CA SER A 262 -5.89 -22.86 -18.51
C SER A 262 -6.59 -23.75 -17.48
N ALA A 263 -6.25 -23.66 -16.19
CA ALA A 263 -6.85 -24.50 -15.16
C ALA A 263 -8.34 -24.19 -14.95
N GLN A 264 -9.15 -25.24 -14.88
CA GLN A 264 -10.59 -25.14 -14.64
C GLN A 264 -10.96 -25.85 -13.34
N LEU A 265 -11.82 -25.20 -12.56
CA LEU A 265 -12.48 -25.79 -11.41
C LEU A 265 -13.82 -26.35 -11.83
N SER A 266 -14.15 -27.53 -11.34
CA SER A 266 -15.46 -28.14 -11.51
C SER A 266 -16.08 -28.48 -10.18
N VAL A 267 -17.33 -28.04 -9.94
CA VAL A 267 -18.04 -28.27 -8.69
C VAL A 267 -19.37 -28.95 -8.97
N ILE A 268 -19.63 -30.03 -8.22
CA ILE A 268 -20.89 -30.79 -8.28
C ILE A 268 -21.74 -30.41 -7.08
N TYR A 269 -22.90 -29.83 -7.35
CA TYR A 269 -23.83 -29.35 -6.33
C TYR A 269 -25.00 -30.31 -6.12
N SER A 270 -25.43 -30.44 -4.87
CA SER A 270 -26.75 -30.91 -4.50
C SER A 270 -27.69 -29.71 -4.33
N PRO A 271 -28.65 -29.49 -5.24
CA PRO A 271 -29.62 -28.42 -5.13
C PRO A 271 -30.54 -28.61 -3.92
N PRO A 272 -31.27 -27.56 -3.47
CA PRO A 272 -32.09 -27.62 -2.26
C PRO A 272 -33.09 -28.77 -2.24
N TRP A 273 -33.78 -29.05 -3.35
CA TRP A 273 -34.75 -30.14 -3.41
C TRP A 273 -34.11 -31.52 -3.21
N LEU A 274 -32.89 -31.73 -3.72
CA LEU A 274 -32.16 -32.98 -3.59
C LEU A 274 -31.65 -33.14 -2.16
N THR A 275 -31.11 -32.08 -1.57
CA THR A 275 -30.69 -32.07 -0.17
C THR A 275 -31.88 -32.34 0.77
N ARG A 276 -33.07 -31.79 0.47
CA ARG A 276 -34.30 -32.06 1.22
C ARG A 276 -34.71 -33.53 1.12
N LEU A 277 -34.76 -34.07 -0.09
CA LEU A 277 -35.09 -35.48 -0.33
C LEU A 277 -34.11 -36.40 0.39
N TRP A 278 -32.81 -36.08 0.33
CA TRP A 278 -31.74 -36.80 1.01
C TRP A 278 -31.97 -36.84 2.53
N ARG A 279 -32.26 -35.69 3.16
CA ARG A 279 -32.55 -35.62 4.61
C ARG A 279 -33.77 -36.46 4.99
N VAL A 280 -34.86 -36.36 4.22
CA VAL A 280 -36.10 -37.12 4.49
C VAL A 280 -35.87 -38.62 4.34
N LEU A 281 -35.23 -39.06 3.24
CA LEU A 281 -34.91 -40.46 3.01
C LEU A 281 -33.93 -40.99 4.06
N GLY A 282 -32.95 -40.18 4.47
CA GLY A 282 -32.03 -40.49 5.56
C GLY A 282 -32.77 -40.76 6.86
N VAL A 283 -33.70 -39.88 7.28
CA VAL A 283 -34.53 -40.08 8.47
C VAL A 283 -35.39 -41.35 8.38
N LEU A 284 -36.05 -41.58 7.24
CA LEU A 284 -36.87 -42.79 7.08
C LEU A 284 -36.04 -44.08 7.12
N ALA A 285 -34.86 -44.07 6.47
CA ALA A 285 -33.96 -45.22 6.46
C ALA A 285 -33.39 -45.50 7.86
N THR A 286 -33.00 -44.47 8.63
CA THR A 286 -32.47 -44.63 9.99
C THR A 286 -33.55 -45.08 10.97
N LEU A 287 -34.77 -44.56 10.87
CA LEU A 287 -35.91 -45.03 11.67
C LEU A 287 -36.23 -46.50 11.39
N LEU A 288 -36.26 -46.89 10.11
CA LEU A 288 -36.52 -48.28 9.73
C LEU A 288 -35.40 -49.22 10.22
N TYR A 289 -34.14 -48.80 10.08
CA TYR A 289 -32.98 -49.57 10.54
C TYR A 289 -32.97 -49.71 12.07
N ALA A 290 -33.18 -48.62 12.80
CA ALA A 290 -33.23 -48.64 14.25
C ALA A 290 -34.42 -49.47 14.77
N GLY A 291 -35.60 -49.33 14.15
CA GLY A 291 -36.77 -50.15 14.47
C GLY A 291 -36.50 -51.64 14.29
N LEU A 292 -35.76 -52.01 13.25
CA LEU A 292 -35.33 -53.37 12.98
C LEU A 292 -34.33 -53.90 14.05
N LEU A 293 -33.36 -53.09 14.48
CA LEU A 293 -32.45 -53.45 15.59
C LEU A 293 -33.21 -53.61 16.92
N ILE A 294 -34.07 -52.66 17.28
CA ILE A 294 -34.89 -52.70 18.49
C ILE A 294 -35.78 -53.95 18.48
N ALA A 295 -36.44 -54.24 17.35
CA ALA A 295 -37.28 -55.43 17.23
C ALA A 295 -36.48 -56.74 17.36
N ALA A 296 -35.26 -56.80 16.83
CA ALA A 296 -34.39 -57.96 16.96
C ALA A 296 -33.92 -58.17 18.41
N VAL A 297 -33.50 -57.10 19.09
CA VAL A 297 -33.10 -57.15 20.51
C VAL A 297 -34.28 -57.56 21.40
N LEU A 298 -35.46 -56.95 21.20
CA LEU A 298 -36.67 -57.30 21.96
C LEU A 298 -37.08 -58.76 21.73
N ARG A 299 -36.91 -59.29 20.52
CA ARG A 299 -37.20 -60.70 20.21
C ARG A 299 -36.28 -61.64 21.00
N ASN A 300 -34.98 -61.35 21.04
CA ASN A 300 -34.01 -62.13 21.83
C ASN A 300 -34.30 -62.05 23.34
N LEU A 301 -34.70 -60.88 23.83
CA LEU A 301 -35.03 -60.69 25.24
C LEU A 301 -36.35 -61.40 25.64
N ARG A 302 -37.36 -61.40 24.76
CA ARG A 302 -38.65 -62.09 24.96
C ARG A 302 -38.58 -63.60 24.79
N ALA A 303 -37.61 -64.12 24.05
CA ALA A 303 -37.36 -65.56 23.96
C ALA A 303 -36.93 -66.10 25.34
N ALA A 304 -37.87 -66.70 26.08
CA ALA A 304 -37.62 -67.31 27.38
C ALA A 304 -37.03 -68.72 27.22
N PRO A 305 -35.92 -69.09 27.89
CA PRO A 305 -35.66 -70.48 28.23
C PRO A 305 -36.51 -70.88 29.46
N PRO A 306 -36.85 -72.17 29.61
CA PRO A 306 -37.75 -72.67 30.64
C PRO A 306 -37.20 -72.37 32.04
N ALA A 307 -38.10 -71.94 32.92
CA ALA A 307 -37.80 -71.55 34.29
C ALA A 307 -37.39 -72.77 35.13
N ALA A 308 -36.17 -72.77 35.66
CA ALA A 308 -35.81 -73.61 36.80
C ALA A 308 -36.15 -72.85 38.10
N ALA A 309 -36.83 -73.54 38.99
CA ALA A 309 -37.60 -73.02 40.11
C ALA A 309 -36.78 -72.72 41.39
N THR A 310 -37.36 -71.82 42.20
CA THR A 310 -37.31 -71.69 43.68
C THR A 310 -35.99 -71.28 44.38
N PRO A 311 -36.00 -70.83 45.67
CA PRO A 311 -37.02 -70.14 46.50
C PRO A 311 -36.44 -68.86 47.21
N PRO A 312 -37.18 -68.17 48.13
CA PRO A 312 -36.86 -66.82 48.61
C PRO A 312 -36.23 -66.74 50.02
N GLY A 313 -35.59 -65.59 50.29
CA GLY A 313 -35.04 -65.14 51.59
C GLY A 313 -33.97 -64.08 51.31
N THR A 314 -33.78 -62.97 52.02
CA THR A 314 -34.30 -62.47 53.30
C THR A 314 -33.98 -60.97 53.34
N ALA A 315 -34.71 -60.22 54.16
CA ALA A 315 -34.52 -58.79 54.40
C ALA A 315 -33.14 -58.45 54.99
N GLY A 316 -32.64 -57.25 54.68
CA GLY A 316 -31.45 -56.66 55.29
C GLY A 316 -31.40 -55.16 55.00
N THR A 317 -31.72 -54.37 56.03
CA THR A 317 -31.63 -52.92 56.14
C THR A 317 -30.18 -52.42 56.07
N GLY A 318 -29.95 -51.27 55.43
CA GLY A 318 -28.66 -50.57 55.46
C GLY A 318 -28.76 -49.14 54.90
N THR A 319 -28.50 -48.18 55.77
CA THR A 319 -28.65 -46.71 55.69
C THR A 319 -27.46 -46.00 55.02
N ALA A 320 -27.77 -45.01 54.14
CA ALA A 320 -27.16 -43.68 53.84
C ALA A 320 -25.61 -43.47 53.76
N PRO A 321 -25.07 -42.28 53.36
CA PRO A 321 -25.59 -41.06 52.68
C PRO A 321 -24.85 -40.83 51.31
N GLY A 322 -25.10 -39.86 50.42
CA GLY A 322 -25.46 -38.43 50.51
C GLY A 322 -24.25 -37.60 50.04
N GLY A 323 -24.27 -37.14 48.78
CA GLY A 323 -23.26 -36.25 48.21
C GLY A 323 -23.92 -35.15 47.39
N ALA A 324 -23.91 -33.93 47.92
CA ALA A 324 -24.28 -32.67 47.27
C ALA A 324 -22.99 -31.84 47.05
N PRO A 325 -23.07 -30.56 46.65
CA PRO A 325 -23.23 -30.06 45.29
C PRO A 325 -22.04 -29.17 44.85
N ALA A 326 -22.12 -28.65 43.63
CA ALA A 326 -21.29 -27.54 43.14
C ALA A 326 -21.61 -26.21 43.85
N ALA A 327 -20.61 -25.33 44.05
CA ALA A 327 -20.67 -23.89 43.75
C ALA A 327 -19.45 -23.08 44.25
N LEU A 328 -18.88 -22.34 43.30
CA LEU A 328 -18.34 -20.97 43.38
C LEU A 328 -17.18 -20.59 44.33
N LEU A 329 -16.02 -20.54 43.68
CA LEU A 329 -15.01 -19.47 43.74
C LEU A 329 -15.64 -18.05 43.74
N LEU A 330 -15.35 -17.26 44.77
CA LEU A 330 -15.40 -15.79 44.77
C LEU A 330 -14.58 -15.27 45.97
N LEU A 331 -13.26 -15.22 45.79
CA LEU A 331 -12.30 -14.63 46.72
C LEU A 331 -11.17 -14.04 45.87
N GLY A 332 -11.16 -12.72 45.70
CA GLY A 332 -10.15 -12.04 44.90
C GLY A 332 -10.45 -10.57 44.61
N ALA A 333 -10.84 -9.80 45.63
CA ALA A 333 -10.87 -8.34 45.53
C ALA A 333 -10.71 -7.74 46.93
N LEU A 334 -9.46 -7.45 47.31
CA LEU A 334 -9.06 -6.39 48.26
C LEU A 334 -7.53 -6.41 48.42
N ALA A 335 -6.84 -5.43 47.82
CA ALA A 335 -5.54 -4.96 48.25
C ALA A 335 -5.35 -3.51 47.80
N LEU A 336 -5.76 -2.60 48.69
CA LEU A 336 -5.16 -1.33 49.10
C LEU A 336 -4.03 -0.69 48.27
N GLY A 337 -4.08 0.65 48.23
CA GLY A 337 -2.88 1.50 48.28
C GLY A 337 -3.03 2.85 47.59
N GLY A 338 -3.33 3.90 48.34
CA GLY A 338 -3.42 5.27 47.83
C GLY A 338 -2.09 6.02 47.79
N LEU A 339 -2.10 7.17 47.12
CA LEU A 339 -1.18 8.29 47.34
C LEU A 339 -1.97 9.58 47.07
N GLY A 340 -1.90 10.53 48.02
CA GLY A 340 -2.50 11.85 47.90
C GLY A 340 -1.57 12.81 47.19
N ASP A 341 -2.15 13.82 46.54
CA ASP A 341 -1.41 14.94 45.97
C ASP A 341 -1.74 16.24 46.71
N ALA A 342 -0.67 16.91 47.14
CA ALA A 342 -0.69 18.17 47.84
C ALA A 342 -0.94 19.32 46.85
N ALA A 343 -1.87 20.19 47.21
CA ALA A 343 -2.07 21.48 46.54
C ALA A 343 -0.82 22.36 46.70
N GLN A 344 -0.16 22.66 45.59
CA GLN A 344 0.94 23.63 45.50
C GLN A 344 0.45 24.88 44.74
N ALA A 345 0.72 26.03 45.34
CA ALA A 345 0.38 27.36 44.83
C ALA A 345 1.25 27.72 43.62
N ARG A 346 0.65 28.45 42.68
CA ARG A 346 1.25 28.90 41.42
C ARG A 346 2.17 30.11 41.64
N ASP A 347 3.40 30.02 41.16
CA ASP A 347 4.24 31.19 40.88
C ASP A 347 3.84 31.82 39.54
N TYR A 348 3.72 33.15 39.54
CA TYR A 348 3.39 34.00 38.40
C TYR A 348 4.54 34.99 38.20
N PRO A 349 5.03 35.23 36.96
CA PRO A 349 4.38 34.89 35.69
C PRO A 349 4.70 33.47 35.18
N PRO A 350 3.71 32.78 34.57
CA PRO A 350 3.88 31.48 33.93
C PRO A 350 4.74 31.58 32.66
N GLN A 351 5.48 30.51 32.39
CA GLN A 351 6.47 30.41 31.30
C GLN A 351 5.95 30.87 29.93
N HIS A 352 4.67 30.62 29.62
CA HIS A 352 4.07 31.03 28.35
C HIS A 352 4.08 32.55 28.12
N LEU A 353 4.02 33.37 29.18
CA LEU A 353 4.11 34.83 29.06
C LEU A 353 5.54 35.27 28.73
N LEU A 354 6.55 34.56 29.26
CA LEU A 354 7.95 34.81 28.91
C LEU A 354 8.23 34.39 27.46
N ASP A 355 7.71 33.24 27.05
CA ASP A 355 7.83 32.73 25.67
C ASP A 355 7.16 33.65 24.65
N GLU A 356 6.01 34.26 25.00
CA GLU A 356 5.31 35.23 24.15
C GLU A 356 6.10 36.54 24.03
N LEU A 357 6.68 37.01 25.14
CA LEU A 357 7.49 38.23 25.17
C LEU A 357 8.80 38.05 24.39
N GLU A 358 9.44 36.88 24.50
CA GLU A 358 10.58 36.48 23.68
C GLU A 358 10.22 36.43 22.18
N ARG A 359 9.08 35.81 21.82
CA ARG A 359 8.59 35.75 20.42
C ARG A 359 8.35 37.12 19.81
N ARG A 360 7.80 38.06 20.58
CA ARG A 360 7.58 39.44 20.11
C ARG A 360 8.88 40.22 19.96
N LEU A 361 9.85 40.03 20.87
CA LEU A 361 11.14 40.73 20.80
C LEU A 361 12.07 40.19 19.70
N LEU A 362 11.97 38.91 19.34
CA LEU A 362 12.79 38.27 18.31
C LEU A 362 12.14 38.27 16.91
N GLN A 363 11.00 38.96 16.73
CA GLN A 363 10.29 38.98 15.46
C GLN A 363 11.14 39.65 14.36
N ALA A 364 11.45 38.89 13.30
CA ALA A 364 12.17 39.41 12.14
C ALA A 364 11.36 40.50 11.41
N PRO A 365 12.02 41.49 10.78
CA PRO A 365 11.33 42.51 9.99
C PRO A 365 10.58 41.88 8.81
N ALA A 366 9.47 42.50 8.39
CA ALA A 366 8.59 41.96 7.35
C ALA A 366 9.27 41.72 5.99
N CYS A 367 10.39 42.40 5.71
CA CYS A 367 11.17 42.23 4.49
C CYS A 367 12.15 41.03 4.54
N ALA A 368 12.33 40.38 5.69
CA ALA A 368 13.28 39.28 5.84
C ALA A 368 12.85 38.09 4.95
N PRO A 369 13.79 37.43 4.23
CA PRO A 369 15.26 37.62 4.25
C PRO A 369 15.81 38.66 3.24
N HIS A 370 14.97 39.26 2.39
CA HIS A 370 15.39 40.14 1.27
C HIS A 370 15.28 41.63 1.61
N CYS A 371 15.81 42.04 2.77
CA CYS A 371 15.71 43.43 3.24
C CYS A 371 16.71 44.40 2.59
N VAL A 372 17.59 43.94 1.70
CA VAL A 372 18.61 44.77 1.03
C VAL A 372 18.64 44.51 -0.46
N ALA A 373 18.68 45.58 -1.25
CA ALA A 373 18.97 45.54 -2.69
C ALA A 373 20.27 46.29 -3.00
N LEU A 374 21.09 45.75 -3.90
CA LEU A 374 22.36 46.33 -4.33
C LEU A 374 22.28 46.77 -5.80
N ASP A 375 22.69 48.00 -6.09
CA ASP A 375 22.65 48.61 -7.42
C ASP A 375 23.85 49.54 -7.66
N ALA A 376 23.97 50.05 -8.88
CA ALA A 376 25.02 50.98 -9.31
C ALA A 376 26.45 50.49 -8.98
N GLY A 377 26.75 49.23 -9.36
CA GLY A 377 28.06 48.64 -9.12
C GLY A 377 29.18 49.28 -9.95
N VAL A 378 30.33 49.53 -9.33
CA VAL A 378 31.55 50.00 -9.99
C VAL A 378 32.72 49.14 -9.57
N ILE A 379 33.39 48.52 -10.55
CA ILE A 379 34.58 47.70 -10.32
C ILE A 379 35.76 48.35 -11.02
N THR A 380 36.80 48.69 -10.25
CA THR A 380 38.03 49.28 -10.78
C THR A 380 39.24 48.43 -10.40
N THR A 381 40.05 48.06 -11.39
CA THR A 381 41.28 47.29 -11.18
C THR A 381 42.51 48.12 -11.56
N GLY A 382 43.42 48.32 -10.60
CA GLY A 382 44.78 48.82 -10.85
C GLY A 382 45.76 47.67 -11.11
N GLU A 383 47.08 47.95 -11.06
CA GLU A 383 48.11 46.92 -11.22
C GLU A 383 48.07 45.88 -10.08
N ALA A 384 47.92 46.35 -8.83
CA ALA A 384 47.94 45.52 -7.63
C ALA A 384 46.73 45.75 -6.69
N THR A 385 45.71 46.47 -7.14
CA THR A 385 44.53 46.81 -6.31
C THR A 385 43.24 46.53 -7.04
N LEU A 386 42.25 46.01 -6.31
CA LEU A 386 40.87 45.84 -6.75
C LEU A 386 39.96 46.61 -5.80
N THR A 387 39.15 47.50 -6.39
CA THR A 387 38.08 48.21 -5.67
C THR A 387 36.72 47.80 -6.23
N ILE A 388 35.79 47.50 -5.32
CA ILE A 388 34.38 47.21 -5.62
C ILE A 388 33.53 48.22 -4.84
N GLY A 389 32.77 49.04 -5.55
CA GLY A 389 31.80 49.98 -4.98
C GLY A 389 30.37 49.68 -5.44
N PHE A 390 29.38 49.90 -4.59
CA PHE A 390 27.96 49.76 -4.93
C PHE A 390 27.06 50.55 -3.96
N SER A 391 25.85 50.88 -4.41
CA SER A 391 24.79 51.43 -3.58
C SER A 391 23.95 50.31 -2.96
N ALA A 392 23.72 50.37 -1.66
CA ALA A 392 22.91 49.43 -0.89
C ALA A 392 21.66 50.13 -0.32
N TYR A 393 20.49 49.57 -0.60
CA TYR A 393 19.20 50.07 -0.12
C TYR A 393 18.64 49.11 0.92
N ALA A 394 18.71 49.47 2.20
CA ALA A 394 18.29 48.66 3.34
C ALA A 394 16.89 49.09 3.85
N ALA A 395 15.93 48.17 3.84
CA ALA A 395 14.56 48.40 4.32
C ALA A 395 14.40 48.25 5.85
N ALA A 396 15.39 47.66 6.51
CA ALA A 396 15.49 47.50 7.97
C ALA A 396 16.96 47.50 8.38
N ASP A 397 17.24 47.48 9.69
CA ASP A 397 18.61 47.30 10.18
C ASP A 397 19.07 45.87 9.90
N VAL A 398 20.14 45.74 9.12
CA VAL A 398 20.54 44.49 8.47
C VAL A 398 22.05 44.36 8.46
N LEU A 399 22.52 43.13 8.63
CA LEU A 399 23.92 42.80 8.46
C LEU A 399 24.16 42.35 7.01
N LEU A 400 24.77 43.21 6.21
CA LEU A 400 25.05 42.96 4.80
C LEU A 400 26.34 42.15 4.63
N PRO A 401 26.31 40.92 4.07
CA PRO A 401 27.53 40.22 3.69
C PRO A 401 28.20 40.91 2.51
N LEU A 402 29.48 41.24 2.64
CA LEU A 402 30.30 41.87 1.62
C LEU A 402 30.90 40.82 0.67
N PRO A 403 31.26 41.20 -0.58
CA PRO A 403 32.07 40.40 -1.48
C PRO A 403 33.28 39.77 -0.79
N THR A 404 33.42 38.45 -0.93
CA THR A 404 34.45 37.68 -0.24
C THR A 404 35.59 37.27 -1.17
N PRO A 405 36.85 37.41 -0.73
CA PRO A 405 37.98 36.88 -1.49
C PRO A 405 37.97 35.35 -1.46
N ARG A 406 38.14 34.72 -2.62
CA ARG A 406 38.37 33.27 -2.73
C ARG A 406 39.82 32.94 -3.03
N GLU A 407 40.43 33.66 -3.95
CA GLU A 407 41.83 33.51 -4.35
C GLU A 407 42.41 34.84 -4.80
N GLY A 408 43.69 35.10 -4.54
CA GLY A 408 44.44 36.22 -5.13
C GLY A 408 43.97 37.64 -4.77
N TRP A 409 42.96 37.82 -3.92
CA TRP A 409 42.50 39.14 -3.46
C TRP A 409 42.47 39.19 -1.93
N ARG A 410 42.94 40.28 -1.33
CA ARG A 410 42.92 40.48 0.13
C ARG A 410 42.39 41.86 0.46
N VAL A 411 41.20 41.91 1.08
CA VAL A 411 40.55 43.16 1.50
C VAL A 411 41.45 43.91 2.48
N SER A 412 41.70 45.19 2.20
CA SER A 412 42.52 46.12 3.00
C SER A 412 41.69 47.19 3.68
N ALA A 413 40.60 47.66 3.05
CA ALA A 413 39.73 48.70 3.60
C ALA A 413 38.27 48.51 3.18
N VAL A 414 37.34 48.88 4.07
CA VAL A 414 35.90 48.96 3.80
C VAL A 414 35.40 50.33 4.27
N GLN A 415 34.64 51.00 3.42
CA GLN A 415 34.05 52.31 3.67
C GLN A 415 32.54 52.23 3.47
N VAL A 416 31.77 52.85 4.37
CA VAL A 416 30.32 53.03 4.25
C VAL A 416 30.03 54.52 4.35
N ASP A 417 29.39 55.09 3.34
CA ASP A 417 29.07 56.52 3.25
C ASP A 417 30.30 57.44 3.41
N GLY A 418 31.48 56.94 3.03
CA GLY A 418 32.77 57.64 3.18
C GLY A 418 33.47 57.39 4.53
N ASP A 419 32.78 56.82 5.51
CA ASP A 419 33.34 56.51 6.83
C ASP A 419 34.06 55.15 6.82
N SER A 420 35.34 55.17 7.21
CA SER A 420 36.19 53.96 7.31
C SER A 420 36.04 53.22 8.65
N ALA A 421 35.22 53.74 9.58
CA ALA A 421 35.00 53.20 10.93
C ALA A 421 33.68 52.42 11.07
N ALA A 422 33.12 51.93 9.96
CA ALA A 422 31.89 51.16 9.98
C ALA A 422 32.06 49.86 10.80
N PRO A 423 31.06 49.46 11.62
CA PRO A 423 31.14 48.22 12.40
C PRO A 423 31.13 46.99 11.47
N LEU A 424 32.28 46.33 11.40
CA LEU A 424 32.49 45.10 10.63
C LEU A 424 32.44 43.88 11.55
N ARG A 425 31.83 42.80 11.08
CA ARG A 425 31.80 41.52 11.77
C ARG A 425 32.07 40.40 10.78
N GLN A 426 32.88 39.43 11.18
CA GLN A 426 33.02 38.19 10.42
C GLN A 426 31.85 37.26 10.76
N GLN A 427 31.08 36.86 9.75
CA GLN A 427 29.93 35.98 9.92
C GLN A 427 29.89 34.95 8.78
N ALA A 428 29.80 33.66 9.14
CA ALA A 428 29.75 32.54 8.19
C ALA A 428 30.89 32.53 7.14
N GLY A 429 32.10 32.97 7.52
CA GLY A 429 33.27 33.04 6.63
C GLY A 429 33.29 34.25 5.68
N ALA A 430 32.28 35.13 5.74
CA ALA A 430 32.24 36.40 5.00
C ALA A 430 32.44 37.59 5.95
N LEU A 431 33.01 38.67 5.42
CA LEU A 431 33.05 39.96 6.10
C LEU A 431 31.69 40.62 5.90
N ALA A 432 31.05 41.07 6.96
CA ALA A 432 29.73 41.70 6.89
C ALA A 432 29.73 43.05 7.60
N VAL A 433 28.92 43.97 7.10
CA VAL A 433 28.79 45.34 7.63
C VAL A 433 27.37 45.60 8.10
N LEU A 434 27.20 46.26 9.25
CA LEU A 434 25.88 46.66 9.72
C LEU A 434 25.43 47.89 8.93
N LEU A 435 24.32 47.75 8.21
CA LEU A 435 23.61 48.86 7.58
C LEU A 435 22.34 49.15 8.37
N ARG A 436 22.10 50.43 8.66
CA ARG A 436 20.82 50.86 9.20
C ARG A 436 19.80 50.94 8.07
N ARG A 437 18.52 51.06 8.40
CA ARG A 437 17.49 51.35 7.41
C ARG A 437 17.82 52.65 6.64
N GLY A 438 17.97 52.57 5.33
CA GLY A 438 18.32 53.72 4.48
C GLY A 438 19.09 53.35 3.20
N HIS A 439 19.54 54.37 2.50
CA HIS A 439 20.46 54.25 1.36
C HIS A 439 21.90 54.46 1.85
N HIS A 440 22.79 53.56 1.45
CA HIS A 440 24.20 53.56 1.82
C HIS A 440 25.09 53.34 0.60
N VAL A 441 26.26 53.97 0.55
CA VAL A 441 27.29 53.71 -0.47
C VAL A 441 28.41 52.91 0.16
N VAL A 442 28.65 51.70 -0.32
CA VAL A 442 29.68 50.79 0.21
C VAL A 442 30.84 50.71 -0.78
N ARG A 443 32.07 50.91 -0.30
CA ARG A 443 33.30 50.77 -1.09
C ARG A 443 34.26 49.82 -0.38
N ILE A 444 34.74 48.84 -1.11
CA ILE A 444 35.66 47.81 -0.62
C ILE A 444 36.92 47.88 -1.46
N GLU A 445 38.06 47.94 -0.81
CA GLU A 445 39.37 47.96 -1.44
C GLU A 445 40.21 46.79 -0.94
N GLY A 446 41.00 46.18 -1.82
CA GLY A 446 41.91 45.12 -1.45
C GLY A 446 43.06 44.95 -2.45
N ALA A 447 44.16 44.38 -1.97
CA ALA A 447 45.35 44.10 -2.76
C ALA A 447 45.20 42.80 -3.55
N LEU A 448 45.56 42.83 -4.83
CA LEU A 448 45.63 41.68 -5.74
C LEU A 448 47.02 41.04 -5.66
N HIS A 449 47.06 39.71 -5.60
CA HIS A 449 48.28 38.91 -5.50
C HIS A 449 48.20 37.72 -6.47
N GLY A 450 49.31 37.44 -7.17
CA GLY A 450 49.40 36.35 -8.14
C GLY A 450 48.89 36.73 -9.53
N ASP A 451 48.74 35.72 -10.39
CA ASP A 451 48.32 35.86 -11.80
C ASP A 451 46.79 35.63 -11.99
N ILE A 452 46.10 35.09 -10.98
CA ILE A 452 44.65 34.81 -10.97
C ILE A 452 44.06 35.27 -9.63
N ALA A 453 42.92 35.94 -9.67
CA ALA A 453 42.13 36.27 -8.49
C ALA A 453 40.64 35.94 -8.71
N SER A 454 39.94 35.57 -7.65
CA SER A 454 38.51 35.27 -7.70
C SER A 454 37.76 35.86 -6.50
N VAL A 455 36.61 36.47 -6.79
CA VAL A 455 35.78 37.17 -5.82
C VAL A 455 34.37 36.60 -5.85
N SER A 456 33.83 36.20 -4.69
CA SER A 456 32.45 35.75 -4.56
C SER A 456 31.56 36.94 -4.18
N LEU A 457 30.44 37.12 -4.90
CA LEU A 457 29.42 38.11 -4.61
C LEU A 457 28.21 37.40 -3.95
N PRO A 458 28.02 37.52 -2.62
CA PRO A 458 26.95 36.81 -1.92
C PRO A 458 25.55 37.35 -2.23
N LEU A 459 25.44 38.61 -2.65
CA LEU A 459 24.21 39.26 -3.10
C LEU A 459 24.41 39.81 -4.52
N PRO A 460 23.41 39.72 -5.40
CA PRO A 460 23.51 40.22 -6.76
C PRO A 460 23.58 41.76 -6.78
N ILE A 461 24.67 42.29 -7.33
CA ILE A 461 24.83 43.73 -7.60
C ILE A 461 24.34 44.00 -9.02
N HIS A 462 23.46 44.97 -9.18
CA HIS A 462 22.90 45.37 -10.46
C HIS A 462 23.70 46.52 -11.09
N ASN A 463 23.61 46.62 -12.42
CA ASN A 463 24.18 47.72 -13.22
C ASN A 463 25.68 47.94 -12.99
N ILE A 464 26.45 46.84 -12.99
CA ILE A 464 27.90 46.86 -12.77
C ILE A 464 28.61 47.41 -14.01
N THR A 465 29.43 48.43 -13.79
CA THR A 465 30.42 48.93 -14.75
C THR A 465 31.82 48.55 -14.29
N ALA A 466 32.66 48.07 -15.21
CA ALA A 466 34.02 47.67 -14.90
C ALA A 466 35.03 48.48 -15.73
N SER A 467 36.14 48.86 -15.10
CA SER A 467 37.25 49.57 -15.76
C SER A 467 38.60 49.11 -15.22
N GLY A 468 39.58 48.95 -16.12
CA GLY A 468 40.95 48.58 -15.78
C GLY A 468 41.69 47.93 -16.95
N GLU A 469 43.00 48.16 -17.00
CA GLU A 469 43.84 47.78 -18.16
C GLU A 469 44.76 46.57 -17.89
N HIS A 470 45.02 46.26 -16.61
CA HIS A 470 46.03 45.27 -16.21
C HIS A 470 45.48 43.87 -15.91
N TRP A 471 44.16 43.76 -15.73
CA TRP A 471 43.47 42.53 -15.37
C TRP A 471 42.29 42.29 -16.32
N LEU A 472 42.17 41.06 -16.84
CA LEU A 472 41.04 40.62 -17.64
C LEU A 472 39.95 40.10 -16.70
N LEU A 473 38.77 40.71 -16.73
CA LEU A 473 37.61 40.28 -15.94
C LEU A 473 36.78 39.27 -16.73
N SER A 474 36.33 38.21 -16.04
CA SER A 474 35.46 37.16 -16.56
C SER A 474 34.31 36.92 -15.59
N GLY A 475 33.11 36.64 -16.13
CA GLY A 475 31.87 36.47 -15.35
C GLY A 475 30.94 37.67 -15.31
N LEU A 476 31.31 38.82 -15.91
CA LEU A 476 30.44 39.98 -16.10
C LEU A 476 29.68 39.87 -17.44
N VAL A 477 28.35 39.77 -17.38
CA VAL A 477 27.46 39.68 -18.55
C VAL A 477 26.33 40.69 -18.39
N ASP A 478 26.13 41.58 -19.37
CA ASP A 478 25.08 42.61 -19.37
C ASP A 478 25.03 43.45 -18.06
N GLY A 479 26.19 43.79 -17.49
CA GLY A 479 26.29 44.55 -16.24
C GLY A 479 25.88 43.78 -14.98
N ARG A 480 25.89 42.44 -15.01
CA ARG A 480 25.61 41.56 -13.86
C ARG A 480 26.61 40.43 -13.76
N VAL A 481 26.69 39.79 -12.59
CA VAL A 481 27.50 38.57 -12.38
C VAL A 481 26.56 37.40 -12.05
N PRO A 482 25.98 36.71 -13.05
CA PRO A 482 24.94 35.70 -12.83
C PRO A 482 25.42 34.48 -12.02
N SER A 483 26.70 34.12 -12.16
CA SER A 483 27.34 33.02 -11.44
C SER A 483 27.65 33.34 -9.97
N GLY A 484 27.46 34.60 -9.55
CA GLY A 484 27.85 35.09 -8.22
C GLY A 484 29.37 35.09 -7.97
N THR A 485 30.19 34.86 -9.00
CA THR A 485 31.66 34.86 -8.88
C THR A 485 32.29 35.62 -10.03
N LEU A 486 33.14 36.58 -9.69
CA LEU A 486 33.96 37.32 -10.65
C LEU A 486 35.37 36.75 -10.65
N SER A 487 35.86 36.34 -11.80
CA SER A 487 37.25 35.91 -11.98
C SER A 487 38.07 36.99 -12.67
N LEU A 488 39.27 37.22 -12.17
CA LEU A 488 40.24 38.16 -12.70
C LEU A 488 41.51 37.39 -13.07
N ARG A 489 42.06 37.65 -14.25
CA ARG A 489 43.34 37.09 -14.69
C ARG A 489 44.27 38.20 -15.13
N ALA A 490 45.52 38.19 -14.68
CA ALA A 490 46.50 39.20 -15.03
C ALA A 490 46.78 39.15 -16.54
N VAL A 491 46.72 40.29 -17.22
CA VAL A 491 46.97 40.38 -18.67
C VAL A 491 48.43 39.97 -19.01
N SER A 492 49.35 40.14 -18.07
CA SER A 492 50.76 39.70 -18.18
C SER A 492 50.94 38.17 -18.10
N ALA A 493 50.01 37.46 -17.46
CA ALA A 493 50.01 36.00 -17.33
C ALA A 493 49.43 35.33 -18.58
N VAL A 494 48.34 35.88 -19.12
CA VAL A 494 47.76 35.46 -20.42
C VAL A 494 48.81 35.55 -21.54
N ARG A 495 49.69 36.55 -21.49
CA ARG A 495 50.78 36.73 -22.46
C ARG A 495 51.95 35.73 -22.28
N ARG A 496 52.11 35.15 -21.08
CA ARG A 496 53.14 34.13 -20.76
C ARG A 496 52.70 32.71 -21.14
N GLU A 497 51.41 32.38 -21.02
CA GLU A 497 50.85 31.06 -21.39
C GLU A 497 50.85 30.78 -22.91
N ALA A 498 51.04 31.79 -23.76
CA ALA A 498 51.26 31.61 -25.20
C ALA A 498 52.64 30.97 -25.53
N GLY A 499 53.49 30.76 -24.53
CA GLY A 499 54.73 29.98 -24.62
C GLY A 499 54.57 28.60 -23.98
N THR A 500 55.07 27.57 -24.66
CA THR A 500 55.01 26.14 -24.28
C THR A 500 55.35 25.88 -22.81
N THR A 501 54.35 25.50 -22.01
CA THR A 501 54.52 25.00 -20.64
C THR A 501 54.26 23.49 -20.57
N LEU A 502 54.92 22.81 -19.62
CA LEU A 502 54.74 21.38 -19.29
C LEU A 502 53.57 21.14 -18.32
N ALA A 503 52.63 22.09 -18.20
CA ALA A 503 51.45 21.94 -17.36
C ALA A 503 50.44 21.01 -18.06
N PRO A 504 49.75 20.11 -17.34
CA PRO A 504 48.70 19.29 -17.94
C PRO A 504 47.60 20.19 -18.51
N ASP A 505 47.16 19.89 -19.73
CA ASP A 505 46.02 20.60 -20.31
C ASP A 505 44.78 20.43 -19.41
N PRO A 506 44.00 21.51 -19.21
CA PRO A 506 42.80 21.46 -18.39
C PRO A 506 41.80 20.46 -18.99
N VAL A 507 41.20 19.63 -18.12
CA VAL A 507 40.20 18.64 -18.52
C VAL A 507 39.04 19.32 -19.24
N GLU A 508 38.72 18.86 -20.46
CA GLU A 508 37.61 19.40 -21.24
C GLU A 508 36.28 19.27 -20.48
N PRO A 509 35.39 20.27 -20.55
CA PRO A 509 34.09 20.21 -19.89
C PRO A 509 33.27 19.01 -20.37
N PHE A 510 32.82 18.18 -19.43
CA PHE A 510 32.02 17.00 -19.72
C PHE A 510 30.83 16.90 -18.76
N PHE A 511 29.65 16.63 -19.31
CA PHE A 511 28.39 16.65 -18.57
C PHE A 511 27.58 15.35 -18.72
N ARG A 512 26.61 15.16 -17.83
CA ARG A 512 25.55 14.15 -17.94
C ARG A 512 24.22 14.88 -18.06
N VAL A 513 23.44 14.55 -19.09
CA VAL A 513 22.10 15.10 -19.32
C VAL A 513 21.08 14.00 -19.05
N GLU A 514 20.31 14.14 -17.99
CA GLU A 514 19.23 13.22 -17.65
C GLU A 514 17.90 13.87 -18.01
N ARG A 515 17.08 13.22 -18.84
CA ARG A 515 15.72 13.65 -19.17
C ARG A 515 14.73 12.66 -18.56
N GLU A 516 13.89 13.12 -17.66
CA GLU A 516 12.77 12.37 -17.10
C GLU A 516 11.47 12.86 -17.75
N LEU A 517 10.82 11.98 -18.51
CA LEU A 517 9.57 12.25 -19.23
C LEU A 517 8.39 11.74 -18.39
N ASP A 518 7.65 12.65 -17.80
CA ASP A 518 6.43 12.37 -17.03
C ASP A 518 5.20 12.47 -17.94
N ILE A 519 4.58 11.32 -18.21
CA ILE A 519 3.45 11.19 -19.15
C ILE A 519 2.16 10.92 -18.37
N GLY A 520 1.54 12.01 -17.91
CA GLY A 520 0.34 12.02 -17.07
C GLY A 520 -0.87 12.67 -17.74
N LEU A 521 -1.68 13.38 -16.93
CA LEU A 521 -2.70 14.32 -17.43
C LEU A 521 -2.06 15.51 -18.14
N GLN A 522 -0.94 16.00 -17.60
CA GLN A 522 -0.07 16.98 -18.23
C GLN A 522 1.27 16.32 -18.50
N TRP A 523 1.80 16.47 -19.70
CA TRP A 523 3.10 15.92 -20.06
C TRP A 523 4.20 16.91 -19.69
N ARG A 524 5.20 16.42 -18.98
CA ARG A 524 6.30 17.23 -18.45
C ARG A 524 7.62 16.53 -18.72
N VAL A 525 8.66 17.34 -18.88
CA VAL A 525 10.03 16.86 -19.00
C VAL A 525 10.86 17.61 -17.99
N VAL A 526 11.50 16.86 -17.10
CA VAL A 526 12.50 17.39 -16.18
C VAL A 526 13.85 17.05 -16.76
N THR A 527 14.63 18.07 -17.09
CA THR A 527 16.00 17.88 -17.57
C THR A 527 16.98 18.32 -16.50
N ARG A 528 17.89 17.41 -16.13
CA ARG A 528 18.95 17.62 -15.14
C ARG A 528 20.28 17.51 -15.85
N VAL A 529 21.10 18.55 -15.74
CA VAL A 529 22.43 18.57 -16.32
C VAL A 529 23.45 18.64 -15.20
N THR A 530 24.21 17.55 -15.06
CA THR A 530 25.23 17.39 -14.03
C THR A 530 26.61 17.53 -14.66
N ARG A 531 27.44 18.39 -14.08
CA ARG A 531 28.84 18.58 -14.44
C ARG A 531 29.68 17.43 -13.88
N LEU A 532 30.40 16.72 -14.75
CA LEU A 532 31.31 15.64 -14.37
C LEU A 532 32.77 16.10 -14.34
N ALA A 533 33.16 17.01 -15.24
CA ALA A 533 34.48 17.64 -15.25
C ALA A 533 34.44 19.01 -15.93
N PRO A 534 35.37 19.95 -15.61
CA PRO A 534 36.23 19.94 -14.40
C PRO A 534 35.39 20.12 -13.12
N ASP A 535 35.95 20.00 -11.91
CA ASP A 535 35.20 20.20 -10.66
C ASP A 535 35.02 21.69 -10.27
N THR A 536 35.86 22.57 -10.81
CA THR A 536 35.93 24.00 -10.50
C THR A 536 36.07 24.86 -11.75
N GLY A 537 35.74 26.13 -11.67
CA GLY A 537 35.79 27.11 -12.76
C GLY A 537 34.45 27.25 -13.52
N PRO A 538 34.20 28.40 -14.15
CA PRO A 538 32.98 28.64 -14.93
C PRO A 538 33.02 27.84 -16.24
N VAL A 539 31.96 27.09 -16.53
CA VAL A 539 31.81 26.33 -17.78
C VAL A 539 30.42 26.51 -18.37
N ALA A 540 30.30 26.45 -19.69
CA ALA A 540 29.04 26.57 -20.38
C ALA A 540 28.78 25.34 -21.26
N VAL A 541 27.51 24.96 -21.39
CA VAL A 541 27.07 23.86 -22.25
C VAL A 541 25.73 24.23 -22.89
N ALA A 542 25.54 23.81 -24.14
CA ALA A 542 24.29 23.98 -24.87
C ALA A 542 23.63 22.61 -25.07
N VAL A 543 22.41 22.46 -24.56
CA VAL A 543 21.63 21.20 -24.64
C VAL A 543 20.42 21.44 -25.55
N PRO A 544 20.19 20.64 -26.59
CA PRO A 544 19.03 20.79 -27.47
C PRO A 544 17.74 20.47 -26.71
N LEU A 545 16.69 21.25 -26.98
CA LEU A 545 15.34 20.95 -26.50
C LEU A 545 14.71 19.84 -27.35
N LEU A 546 13.79 19.09 -26.76
CA LEU A 546 12.97 18.10 -27.47
C LEU A 546 11.98 18.79 -28.42
N ALA A 547 11.51 18.03 -29.41
CA ALA A 547 10.42 18.50 -30.26
C ALA A 547 9.18 18.82 -29.40
N PHE A 548 8.57 19.98 -29.64
CA PHE A 548 7.38 20.47 -28.93
C PHE A 548 7.59 20.77 -27.43
N GLU A 549 8.84 20.84 -26.97
CA GLU A 549 9.18 21.25 -25.61
C GLU A 549 8.99 22.76 -25.42
N ARG A 550 8.33 23.15 -24.31
CA ARG A 550 8.17 24.55 -23.88
C ARG A 550 8.65 24.71 -22.44
N LEU A 551 9.68 25.53 -22.27
CA LEU A 551 10.30 25.80 -20.98
C LEU A 551 9.31 26.45 -20.00
N LEU A 552 9.25 25.95 -18.77
CA LEU A 552 8.44 26.53 -17.68
C LEU A 552 9.29 27.32 -16.68
N SER A 553 10.62 27.18 -16.72
CA SER A 553 11.56 27.83 -15.79
C SER A 553 12.12 29.14 -16.35
N ASP A 554 12.03 30.23 -15.59
CA ASP A 554 12.42 31.58 -16.05
C ASP A 554 13.94 31.82 -16.09
N ASN A 555 14.75 30.90 -15.55
CA ASN A 555 16.18 31.06 -15.35
C ASN A 555 17.07 30.50 -16.48
N ILE A 556 16.48 29.92 -17.53
CA ILE A 556 17.24 29.36 -18.67
C ILE A 556 16.97 30.13 -19.94
N ARG A 557 18.06 30.58 -20.59
CA ARG A 557 17.98 31.22 -21.90
C ARG A 557 18.03 30.17 -23.01
N VAL A 558 17.06 30.23 -23.91
CA VAL A 558 16.97 29.36 -25.10
C VAL A 558 17.37 30.17 -26.33
N ILE A 559 18.35 29.67 -27.08
CA ILE A 559 18.82 30.29 -28.34
C ILE A 559 18.92 29.17 -29.38
N ASP A 560 18.31 29.36 -30.56
CA ASP A 560 18.28 28.39 -31.66
C ASP A 560 17.80 26.97 -31.24
N GLY A 561 16.77 26.91 -30.38
CA GLY A 561 16.23 25.63 -29.88
C GLY A 561 17.14 24.88 -28.91
N ARG A 562 18.19 25.53 -28.39
CA ARG A 562 19.11 24.96 -27.40
C ARG A 562 19.07 25.77 -26.10
N ALA A 563 18.95 25.08 -24.98
CA ALA A 563 19.12 25.64 -23.65
C ALA A 563 20.62 25.93 -23.41
N ARG A 564 20.98 27.20 -23.22
CA ARG A 564 22.35 27.60 -22.89
C ARG A 564 22.50 27.69 -21.38
N LEU A 565 23.33 26.82 -20.83
CA LEU A 565 23.57 26.71 -19.40
C LEU A 565 24.94 27.29 -19.07
N GLN A 566 25.01 28.07 -17.99
CA GLN A 566 26.26 28.56 -17.43
C GLN A 566 26.39 28.07 -16.00
N PHE A 567 27.41 27.29 -15.74
CA PHE A 567 27.75 26.81 -14.40
C PHE A 567 28.70 27.80 -13.73
N GLY A 568 28.40 28.17 -12.49
CA GLY A 568 29.35 28.85 -11.62
C GLY A 568 30.52 27.95 -11.20
N ASP A 569 31.50 28.52 -10.49
CA ASP A 569 32.77 27.87 -10.12
C ASP A 569 32.60 26.44 -9.61
N ARG A 570 31.81 26.25 -8.54
CA ARG A 570 31.57 24.93 -7.91
C ARG A 570 30.16 24.41 -8.11
N GLN A 571 29.42 24.97 -9.09
CA GLN A 571 28.08 24.51 -9.39
C GLN A 571 28.16 23.18 -10.14
N ARG A 572 27.54 22.14 -9.57
CA ARG A 572 27.56 20.79 -10.13
C ARG A 572 26.33 20.45 -10.95
N GLU A 573 25.24 21.17 -10.76
CA GLU A 573 23.95 20.80 -11.33
C GLU A 573 23.10 22.02 -11.69
N ILE A 574 22.41 21.92 -12.83
CA ILE A 574 21.32 22.80 -13.24
C ILE A 574 20.15 21.91 -13.66
N THR A 575 18.94 22.23 -13.18
CA THR A 575 17.71 21.50 -13.51
C THR A 575 16.65 22.47 -14.00
N TRP A 576 15.84 22.04 -14.97
CA TRP A 576 14.63 22.75 -15.38
C TRP A 576 13.48 21.82 -15.69
N GLU A 577 12.29 22.41 -15.70
CA GLU A 577 11.05 21.75 -16.08
C GLU A 577 10.50 22.39 -17.35
N SER A 578 10.01 21.54 -18.24
CA SER A 578 9.35 21.91 -19.48
C SER A 578 8.02 21.20 -19.60
N SER A 579 7.06 21.86 -20.25
CA SER A 579 5.83 21.21 -20.72
C SER A 579 6.02 20.68 -22.13
N VAL A 580 5.40 19.55 -22.43
CA VAL A 580 5.36 18.98 -23.79
C VAL A 580 3.90 18.79 -24.17
N ALA A 581 3.54 19.10 -25.43
CA ALA A 581 2.19 18.83 -25.91
C ALA A 581 1.99 17.31 -26.08
N PRO A 582 0.84 16.73 -25.69
CA PRO A 582 0.57 15.32 -25.95
C PRO A 582 0.59 14.99 -27.45
N VAL A 583 1.39 14.00 -27.83
CA VAL A 583 1.55 13.52 -29.22
C VAL A 583 1.39 12.00 -29.28
N SER A 584 1.02 11.45 -30.43
CA SER A 584 0.91 10.00 -30.60
C SER A 584 2.27 9.30 -30.73
N SER A 585 3.29 10.03 -31.18
CA SER A 585 4.65 9.51 -31.33
C SER A 585 5.66 10.62 -31.01
N LEU A 586 6.70 10.29 -30.26
CA LEU A 586 7.81 11.18 -29.92
C LEU A 586 9.13 10.48 -30.24
N GLN A 587 9.93 11.11 -31.10
CA GLN A 587 11.28 10.66 -31.39
C GLN A 587 12.28 11.41 -30.51
N LEU A 588 13.05 10.66 -29.72
CA LEU A 588 14.22 11.15 -28.98
C LEU A 588 15.47 10.83 -29.79
N VAL A 589 16.32 11.83 -30.02
CA VAL A 589 17.59 11.66 -30.74
C VAL A 589 18.71 12.17 -29.86
N ALA A 590 19.69 11.32 -29.57
CA ALA A 590 20.86 11.69 -28.78
C ALA A 590 21.72 12.68 -29.57
N ALA A 591 22.08 13.80 -28.96
CA ALA A 591 22.78 14.84 -29.68
C ALA A 591 24.14 14.36 -30.25
N PRO A 592 24.50 14.78 -31.47
CA PRO A 592 25.83 14.51 -32.00
C PRO A 592 26.87 15.33 -31.24
N GLY A 593 27.79 14.68 -30.52
CA GLY A 593 28.86 15.35 -29.80
C GLY A 593 29.55 14.47 -28.74
N THR A 594 30.65 14.98 -28.19
CA THR A 594 31.47 14.30 -27.16
C THR A 594 31.51 15.05 -25.83
N HIS A 595 30.73 16.12 -25.68
CA HIS A 595 30.77 16.99 -24.50
C HIS A 595 29.79 16.58 -23.39
N TYR A 596 28.88 15.64 -23.67
CA TYR A 596 28.02 15.05 -22.65
C TYR A 596 27.44 13.71 -23.09
N VAL A 597 26.93 12.95 -22.11
CA VAL A 597 26.13 11.73 -22.33
C VAL A 597 24.69 11.94 -21.90
N GLU A 598 23.76 11.29 -22.59
CA GLU A 598 22.34 11.38 -22.28
C GLU A 598 21.84 10.15 -21.50
N THR A 599 20.84 10.36 -20.66
CA THR A 599 20.06 9.29 -20.03
C THR A 599 18.60 9.68 -20.12
N TRP A 600 17.78 8.82 -20.71
CA TRP A 600 16.34 9.06 -20.85
C TRP A 600 15.60 8.13 -19.90
N ARG A 601 14.65 8.67 -19.15
CA ARG A 601 13.79 7.91 -18.25
C ARG A 601 12.35 8.27 -18.55
N LEU A 602 11.51 7.25 -18.72
CA LEU A 602 10.09 7.45 -19.00
C LEU A 602 9.25 7.04 -17.79
N ARG A 603 8.31 7.90 -17.41
CA ARG A 603 7.37 7.72 -16.31
C ARG A 603 5.94 7.85 -16.83
N PRO A 604 5.40 6.78 -17.44
CA PRO A 604 4.03 6.81 -17.91
C PRO A 604 3.06 6.54 -16.76
N SER A 605 1.99 7.33 -16.69
CA SER A 605 0.81 6.98 -15.89
C SER A 605 0.08 5.77 -16.49
N ALA A 606 -0.85 5.18 -15.74
CA ALA A 606 -1.73 4.12 -16.21
C ALA A 606 -2.77 4.59 -17.24
N LEU A 607 -2.84 5.90 -17.53
CA LEU A 607 -3.65 6.46 -18.61
C LEU A 607 -3.07 6.19 -19.99
N TRP A 608 -1.75 6.05 -20.09
CA TRP A 608 -1.03 5.94 -21.36
C TRP A 608 -0.35 4.59 -21.46
N ARG A 609 -0.62 3.86 -22.53
CA ARG A 609 0.23 2.76 -22.99
C ARG A 609 1.36 3.34 -23.83
N VAL A 610 2.57 2.84 -23.61
CA VAL A 610 3.75 3.28 -24.34
C VAL A 610 4.45 2.07 -24.93
N ASP A 611 4.56 2.06 -26.25
CA ASP A 611 5.39 1.14 -27.01
C ASP A 611 6.66 1.88 -27.44
N TYR A 612 7.77 1.17 -27.61
CA TYR A 612 9.05 1.78 -27.95
C TYR A 612 9.86 0.94 -28.92
N GLU A 613 10.57 1.61 -29.83
CA GLU A 613 11.42 1.01 -30.85
C GLU A 613 12.75 1.77 -30.97
N GLY A 614 13.84 1.06 -31.25
CA GLY A 614 15.20 1.61 -31.36
C GLY A 614 16.12 1.10 -30.25
N VAL A 615 16.68 2.02 -29.47
CA VAL A 615 17.64 1.69 -28.40
C VAL A 615 16.98 0.80 -27.34
N PRO A 616 17.58 -0.34 -26.94
CA PRO A 616 17.02 -1.20 -25.91
C PRO A 616 17.12 -0.56 -24.52
N PRO A 617 16.13 -0.74 -23.63
CA PRO A 617 16.17 -0.19 -22.29
C PRO A 617 17.24 -0.87 -21.43
N THR A 618 17.87 -0.10 -20.56
CA THR A 618 18.75 -0.60 -19.50
C THR A 618 17.92 -1.11 -18.32
N ARG A 619 18.46 -2.07 -17.57
CA ARG A 619 17.77 -2.63 -16.39
C ARG A 619 17.60 -1.54 -15.34
N ALA A 620 16.35 -1.16 -15.07
CA ALA A 620 16.02 -0.27 -13.97
C ALA A 620 16.44 -0.89 -12.62
N PRO A 621 17.00 -0.11 -11.68
CA PRO A 621 17.29 -0.60 -10.34
C PRO A 621 16.01 -1.07 -9.63
N PRO A 622 16.09 -2.11 -8.78
CA PRO A 622 14.94 -2.61 -8.04
C PRO A 622 14.37 -1.53 -7.12
N GLY A 623 13.04 -1.34 -7.14
CA GLY A 623 12.36 -0.31 -6.35
C GLY A 623 11.03 0.15 -6.97
N PRO A 624 10.40 1.21 -6.44
CA PRO A 624 9.12 1.73 -6.92
C PRO A 624 9.15 2.24 -8.38
N GLY A 625 10.33 2.44 -8.94
CA GLY A 625 10.55 2.79 -10.35
C GLY A 625 10.90 1.61 -11.26
N SER A 626 10.78 0.35 -10.83
CA SER A 626 11.23 -0.82 -11.61
C SER A 626 10.50 -1.02 -12.94
N LEU A 627 9.28 -0.46 -13.08
CA LEU A 627 8.49 -0.45 -14.31
C LEU A 627 8.66 0.86 -15.12
N GLN A 628 9.63 1.70 -14.77
CA GLN A 628 9.98 2.90 -15.53
C GLN A 628 11.19 2.59 -16.40
N PRO A 629 11.01 2.47 -17.73
CA PRO A 629 12.12 2.15 -18.61
C PRO A 629 13.12 3.32 -18.65
N GLN A 630 14.40 2.95 -18.72
CA GLN A 630 15.53 3.86 -18.80
C GLN A 630 16.39 3.49 -20.01
N TRP A 631 16.96 4.48 -20.68
CA TRP A 631 17.85 4.30 -21.82
C TRP A 631 19.12 5.14 -21.65
N GLN A 632 20.23 4.64 -22.17
CA GLN A 632 21.52 5.33 -22.23
C GLN A 632 22.03 5.26 -23.68
N PRO A 633 21.53 6.14 -24.56
CA PRO A 633 21.87 6.11 -25.99
C PRO A 633 23.29 6.61 -26.24
N TRP A 634 23.92 6.08 -27.28
CA TRP A 634 25.14 6.65 -27.86
C TRP A 634 24.81 7.88 -28.73
N PRO A 635 25.77 8.81 -28.94
CA PRO A 635 25.56 9.98 -29.81
C PRO A 635 25.04 9.58 -31.20
N GLY A 636 23.92 10.18 -31.62
CA GLY A 636 23.26 9.89 -32.89
C GLY A 636 22.24 8.74 -32.88
N GLU A 637 22.15 7.95 -31.80
CA GLU A 637 21.09 6.95 -31.67
C GLU A 637 19.72 7.61 -31.42
N SER A 638 18.65 6.92 -31.85
CA SER A 638 17.28 7.39 -31.72
C SER A 638 16.38 6.36 -31.04
N LEU A 639 15.42 6.84 -30.25
CA LEU A 639 14.34 6.08 -29.64
C LEU A 639 13.01 6.67 -30.08
N THR A 640 12.13 5.84 -30.62
CA THR A 640 10.75 6.22 -30.93
C THR A 640 9.84 5.73 -29.79
N LEU A 641 9.02 6.62 -29.25
CA LEU A 641 8.03 6.34 -28.22
C LEU A 641 6.64 6.56 -28.79
N ASP A 642 5.81 5.52 -28.83
CA ASP A 642 4.44 5.58 -29.32
C ASP A 642 3.46 5.55 -28.16
N PHE A 643 2.60 6.56 -28.07
CA PHE A 643 1.69 6.78 -26.97
C PHE A 643 0.25 6.53 -27.40
N THR A 644 -0.39 5.57 -26.74
CA THR A 644 -1.81 5.27 -26.93
C THR A 644 -2.54 5.46 -25.62
N ARG A 645 -3.61 6.25 -25.59
CA ARG A 645 -4.53 6.31 -24.45
C ARG A 645 -5.63 5.25 -24.64
N PRO A 646 -5.63 4.13 -23.89
CA PRO A 646 -6.66 3.11 -24.03
C PRO A 646 -8.01 3.66 -23.59
N GLN A 647 -9.08 3.33 -24.30
CA GLN A 647 -10.42 3.79 -23.95
C GLN A 647 -10.93 3.05 -22.71
N GLY A 648 -11.40 3.82 -21.72
CA GLY A 648 -12.13 3.30 -20.58
C GLY A 648 -13.42 2.62 -21.02
N ILE A 649 -13.78 1.53 -20.36
CA ILE A 649 -15.01 0.80 -20.65
C ILE A 649 -16.16 1.47 -19.90
N GLY A 650 -17.34 1.58 -20.51
CA GLY A 650 -18.56 2.00 -19.80
C GLY A 650 -19.02 0.93 -18.80
N GLY A 651 -19.64 1.37 -17.70
CA GLY A 651 -20.19 0.49 -16.67
C GLY A 651 -21.04 1.28 -15.68
N PRO A 652 -21.67 0.59 -14.71
CA PRO A 652 -22.43 1.25 -13.64
C PRO A 652 -21.50 2.16 -12.81
N THR A 653 -21.97 3.38 -12.57
CA THR A 653 -21.36 4.39 -11.67
C THR A 653 -22.09 4.49 -10.34
N HIS A 654 -23.18 3.74 -10.17
CA HIS A 654 -23.91 3.59 -8.92
C HIS A 654 -24.20 2.11 -8.69
N THR A 655 -23.88 1.63 -7.49
CA THR A 655 -24.05 0.23 -7.10
C THR A 655 -24.61 0.16 -5.70
N VAL A 656 -25.71 -0.58 -5.55
CA VAL A 656 -26.22 -0.95 -4.22
C VAL A 656 -25.30 -2.02 -3.65
N GLU A 657 -24.58 -1.71 -2.57
CA GLU A 657 -23.70 -2.64 -1.86
C GLU A 657 -24.47 -3.48 -0.84
N GLU A 658 -25.48 -2.87 -0.20
CA GLU A 658 -26.30 -3.55 0.80
C GLU A 658 -27.76 -3.10 0.71
N ALA A 659 -28.68 -4.06 0.86
CA ALA A 659 -30.10 -3.80 1.03
C ALA A 659 -30.63 -4.65 2.18
N SER A 660 -30.93 -4.03 3.33
CA SER A 660 -31.43 -4.71 4.52
C SER A 660 -32.86 -4.27 4.83
N LEU A 661 -33.77 -5.24 4.92
CA LEU A 661 -35.17 -5.02 5.27
C LEU A 661 -35.43 -5.59 6.67
N ALA A 662 -35.60 -4.71 7.66
CA ALA A 662 -36.05 -5.09 8.99
C ALA A 662 -37.58 -5.04 9.04
N TYR A 663 -38.19 -6.19 9.31
CA TYR A 663 -39.65 -6.31 9.43
C TYR A 663 -40.03 -6.72 10.86
N GLN A 664 -40.82 -5.89 11.53
CA GLN A 664 -41.38 -6.18 12.84
C GLN A 664 -42.87 -6.50 12.69
N ALA A 665 -43.20 -7.77 12.92
CA ALA A 665 -44.56 -8.28 12.87
C ALA A 665 -45.23 -8.17 14.26
N GLY A 666 -45.96 -7.08 14.49
CA GLY A 666 -46.84 -6.95 15.65
C GLY A 666 -48.27 -7.38 15.33
N SER A 667 -49.04 -7.74 16.37
CA SER A 667 -50.47 -8.05 16.25
C SER A 667 -51.33 -6.84 15.92
N ALA A 668 -50.90 -5.63 16.31
CA ALA A 668 -51.61 -4.36 16.07
C ALA A 668 -50.90 -3.44 15.06
N LEU A 669 -49.59 -3.57 14.88
CA LEU A 669 -48.80 -2.73 13.99
C LEU A 669 -47.76 -3.59 13.26
N ARG A 670 -47.61 -3.36 11.95
CA ARG A 670 -46.55 -3.94 11.14
C ARG A 670 -45.63 -2.80 10.69
N GLN A 671 -44.34 -2.91 10.99
CA GLN A 671 -43.34 -1.93 10.56
C GLN A 671 -42.30 -2.60 9.66
N SER A 672 -41.95 -1.91 8.59
CA SER A 672 -40.88 -2.30 7.67
C SER A 672 -39.91 -1.13 7.49
N LEU A 673 -38.63 -1.36 7.78
CA LEU A 673 -37.55 -0.42 7.53
C LEU A 673 -36.60 -1.01 6.48
N LEU A 674 -36.45 -0.32 5.35
CA LEU A 674 -35.48 -0.67 4.30
C LEU A 674 -34.29 0.29 4.39
N THR A 675 -33.11 -0.26 4.63
CA THR A 675 -31.84 0.48 4.61
C THR A 675 -31.06 0.07 3.37
N LEU A 676 -30.60 1.05 2.60
CA LEU A 676 -29.79 0.85 1.38
C LEU A 676 -28.42 1.50 1.57
N ASN A 677 -27.35 0.76 1.28
CA ASN A 677 -26.01 1.32 1.15
C ASN A 677 -25.64 1.37 -0.33
N ILE A 678 -25.30 2.56 -0.84
CA ILE A 678 -25.06 2.81 -2.26
C ILE A 678 -23.67 3.41 -2.44
N LYS A 679 -22.83 2.71 -3.18
CA LYS A 679 -21.56 3.22 -3.67
C LYS A 679 -21.78 3.97 -4.99
N ALA A 680 -21.25 5.19 -5.05
CA ALA A 680 -21.30 6.03 -6.24
C ALA A 680 -19.89 6.47 -6.64
N SER A 681 -19.65 6.60 -7.93
CA SER A 681 -18.44 7.21 -8.50
C SER A 681 -18.83 8.45 -9.29
N ILE A 682 -18.01 9.49 -9.18
CA ILE A 682 -18.16 10.77 -9.90
C ILE A 682 -17.82 10.58 -11.37
#